data_AF-A0A174GFG5-F1
#
_entry.id   AF-A0A174GFG5-F1
#
_cell.length_a   1.000
_cell.length_b   1.000
_cell.length_c   1.000
_cell.angle_alpha   90.00
_cell.angle_beta   90.00
_cell.angle_gamma   90.00
#
_symmetry.space_group_name_H-M   'P 1'
#
loop_
_entity.id
_entity.type
_entity.pdbx_description
1 polymer ?
#
loop_
_entity_poly.entity_id
_entity_poly.type
_entity_poly.pdbx_seq_one_letter_code
_entity_poly.pdbx_strand_id
1 'polypeptide(L)'
;MKTKIQQRLYYLFRECLLILCTINIPLLVGCSDDNEMGIINPSQKNIIRLSIPDAELVQVRSVANESECKISGIQVFVYNDSHTSSPVYYQEGTTDSSFLFGNGTALPTVTLKEYIPADKERIYVVCNLTNRSSVSGTGNFLVDETVSEEQLRNYASQGLIKGISNLKDEGQSIPMYGWMEWNENATSNVCLLTRCLAKITVDAAADLFTGKQVYWEWKNLNYSDFVLDSEYRGIYQGAINGAATSGKYDLLSATTPVDESIGLVTTYYPLEYKHSVYALGNVVDEKKFSQDRSMLLLTVQNPDGSNKEYYRLDFWDKETGKYLDIVRNHAYRFNITKLKSKGYTSAQEAIQNPGSNIEYTITVSEKWAQKFNSNGQYLVNMDRKEIKLLHGTIMDPVIMLKIELQADDAGNVNLDNVTTRKVRLLGKDKELVSRFFIQTFYSTDNEHLIPIDNGIVMDGIPSVPGAINSTGNECELPLDNKYWIYATVVYGATLMPREGFLEITIGNIVKYIPFSIIPETEAFPVDEDGPANCFITPVTYGVYSFDATVIGNGVDGIVAETRGNPDGRSGVFTEEIERYHFKNGMGEDISVSKNVGITPKSAKLIWQDQENLISQVSFNTTTNRVEFLGNGAGNGIIAVYDKSDPNAEDANVLWSWHIWCTEKPDIIELGLPTNGEKYSGKNYKIMDRDLGATTNIPDKLTTCGLGYQWGRKDPFIGMASFYTYTSLDNLEPKNAPMYNVRGTKQELKEEMSNESTGTIEYAIKHPNVFIRASSDWLYYKEMFGNQYLWGNNPYSRYKMVDIETMKTIYDPCPAGYKISPPDVYGAFLKEPIIMYSLTDDDFTPNIIGHVGEMKAKSFYTPSFTEYGAYFYCGGENSARKVYFISAGIRLADVYEVQPGYTAHLSGTMTSIFGDGMNTVMSFTIATHDSFYCSFGGVDGLSELRASAAQVRCVRDE
;
A
#
# COMPACT_ATOMS: atom_id res chain seq x y z
N MET A 1 55.46 -39.07 -11.07
CA MET A 1 56.11 -37.77 -11.37
C MET A 1 55.15 -36.56 -11.32
N LYS A 2 53.88 -36.65 -11.75
CA LYS A 2 52.95 -35.48 -11.75
C LYS A 2 52.69 -34.84 -10.36
N THR A 3 52.70 -35.60 -9.28
CA THR A 3 52.36 -35.10 -7.92
C THR A 3 53.41 -34.19 -7.26
N LYS A 4 54.68 -34.17 -7.71
CA LYS A 4 55.71 -33.25 -7.18
C LYS A 4 55.75 -31.87 -7.85
N ILE A 5 54.95 -31.66 -8.91
CA ILE A 5 54.92 -30.38 -9.65
C ILE A 5 53.81 -29.46 -9.11
N GLN A 6 52.62 -29.99 -8.80
CA GLN A 6 51.52 -29.20 -8.22
C GLN A 6 51.86 -28.59 -6.86
N GLN A 7 52.57 -29.31 -5.97
CA GLN A 7 53.01 -28.73 -4.69
C GLN A 7 54.03 -27.59 -4.85
N ARG A 8 54.87 -27.57 -5.90
CA ARG A 8 55.80 -26.43 -6.13
C ARG A 8 55.12 -25.20 -6.73
N LEU A 9 54.08 -25.39 -7.55
CA LEU A 9 53.27 -24.29 -8.08
C LEU A 9 52.46 -23.57 -6.98
N TYR A 10 51.97 -24.31 -5.98
CA TYR A 10 51.19 -23.74 -4.88
C TYR A 10 52.02 -22.81 -3.97
N TYR A 11 53.30 -23.12 -3.71
CA TYR A 11 54.18 -22.24 -2.94
C TYR A 11 54.63 -21.00 -3.74
N LEU A 12 54.89 -21.11 -5.05
CA LEU A 12 55.23 -19.95 -5.89
C LEU A 12 54.10 -18.90 -5.94
N PHE A 13 52.84 -19.35 -6.06
CA PHE A 13 51.69 -18.44 -6.07
C PHE A 13 51.49 -17.70 -4.74
N ARG A 14 51.89 -18.30 -3.61
CA ARG A 14 51.72 -17.69 -2.28
C ARG A 14 52.76 -16.61 -1.97
N GLU A 15 53.98 -16.72 -2.50
CA GLU A 15 55.01 -15.69 -2.34
C GLU A 15 54.82 -14.51 -3.31
N CYS A 16 54.36 -14.74 -4.55
CA CYS A 16 54.02 -13.65 -5.48
C CYS A 16 52.88 -12.76 -4.95
N LEU A 17 51.91 -13.32 -4.21
CA LEU A 17 50.77 -12.55 -3.69
C LEU A 17 51.14 -11.62 -2.52
N LEU A 18 52.22 -11.91 -1.78
CA LEU A 18 52.69 -11.10 -0.65
C LEU A 18 53.58 -9.93 -1.06
N ILE A 19 54.20 -9.98 -2.24
CA ILE A 19 55.07 -8.91 -2.76
C ILE A 19 54.26 -7.78 -3.41
N LEU A 20 53.04 -8.05 -3.89
CA LEU A 20 52.18 -7.06 -4.55
C LEU A 20 51.46 -6.07 -3.61
N CYS A 21 51.46 -6.30 -2.29
CA CYS A 21 50.71 -5.47 -1.33
C CYS A 21 51.54 -4.38 -0.62
N THR A 22 52.77 -4.06 -1.06
CA THR A 22 53.69 -3.19 -0.27
C THR A 22 54.32 -2.02 -1.03
N ILE A 23 53.93 -1.71 -2.28
CA ILE A 23 54.54 -0.61 -3.05
C ILE A 23 53.51 0.21 -3.85
N ASN A 24 53.11 1.37 -3.32
CA ASN A 24 53.06 2.71 -3.99
C ASN A 24 51.94 3.65 -3.48
N ILE A 25 52.35 4.80 -2.94
CA ILE A 25 51.65 6.11 -2.93
C ILE A 25 52.78 7.17 -2.86
N PRO A 26 52.74 8.37 -3.50
CA PRO A 26 52.14 8.76 -4.77
C PRO A 26 53.18 9.45 -5.72
N LEU A 27 52.82 9.78 -6.97
CA LEU A 27 53.38 10.92 -7.72
C LEU A 27 52.43 11.36 -8.85
N LEU A 28 52.46 12.64 -9.20
CA LEU A 28 51.40 13.37 -9.93
C LEU A 28 51.57 13.44 -11.46
N VAL A 29 50.49 13.88 -12.13
CA VAL A 29 50.36 14.54 -13.46
C VAL A 29 50.07 13.65 -14.69
N GLY A 30 48.94 13.89 -15.37
CA GLY A 30 48.91 13.90 -16.84
C GLY A 30 47.78 13.19 -17.64
N CYS A 31 46.58 13.81 -17.70
CA CYS A 31 45.61 13.83 -18.83
C CYS A 31 44.87 12.57 -19.38
N SER A 32 43.59 12.85 -19.69
CA SER A 32 42.64 12.27 -20.68
C SER A 32 41.99 10.89 -20.49
N ASP A 33 40.69 10.99 -20.20
CA ASP A 33 39.52 10.31 -20.79
C ASP A 33 38.99 8.94 -20.29
N ASP A 34 37.65 8.94 -20.21
CA ASP A 34 36.65 7.89 -20.09
C ASP A 34 36.41 7.10 -18.77
N ASN A 35 35.20 7.33 -18.24
CA ASN A 35 34.33 6.38 -17.56
C ASN A 35 34.85 5.67 -16.30
N GLU A 36 35.01 6.41 -15.20
CA GLU A 36 34.96 5.80 -13.86
C GLU A 36 33.51 5.49 -13.45
N MET A 37 33.28 4.21 -13.12
CA MET A 37 32.11 3.78 -12.36
C MET A 37 32.11 4.49 -11.00
N GLY A 38 31.14 5.37 -10.77
CA GLY A 38 30.95 6.02 -9.47
C GLY A 38 30.68 4.98 -8.39
N ILE A 39 31.56 4.93 -7.39
CA ILE A 39 31.32 4.23 -6.12
C ILE A 39 30.02 4.77 -5.52
N ILE A 40 29.03 3.90 -5.31
CA ILE A 40 27.71 4.30 -4.77
C ILE A 40 27.90 4.77 -3.33
N ASN A 41 27.84 6.08 -3.13
CA ASN A 41 28.00 6.72 -1.82
C ASN A 41 26.62 6.79 -1.12
N PRO A 42 26.40 6.21 0.07
CA PRO A 42 25.05 5.98 0.63
C PRO A 42 24.24 7.21 1.12
N SER A 43 24.53 8.43 0.65
CA SER A 43 23.99 9.65 1.27
C SER A 43 23.84 10.86 0.32
N GLN A 44 23.41 10.65 -0.92
CA GLN A 44 23.10 11.76 -1.84
C GLN A 44 21.77 12.46 -1.47
N LYS A 45 21.82 13.31 -0.42
CA LYS A 45 20.75 14.21 0.06
C LYS A 45 20.40 15.35 -0.93
N ASN A 46 20.54 15.11 -2.23
CA ASN A 46 20.34 16.10 -3.29
C ASN A 46 19.72 15.48 -4.55
N ILE A 47 19.16 14.28 -4.48
CA ILE A 47 18.50 13.63 -5.61
C ILE A 47 16.98 13.66 -5.44
N ILE A 48 16.30 14.15 -6.48
CA ILE A 48 14.86 14.05 -6.67
C ILE A 48 14.61 12.88 -7.63
N ARG A 49 13.70 11.97 -7.28
CA ARG A 49 13.14 11.00 -8.24
C ARG A 49 11.87 11.60 -8.85
N LEU A 50 11.78 11.60 -10.16
CA LEU A 50 10.58 12.02 -10.87
C LEU A 50 9.69 10.80 -11.11
N SER A 51 8.37 10.98 -11.11
CA SER A 51 7.40 9.95 -11.46
C SER A 51 6.49 10.45 -12.56
N ILE A 52 6.53 9.83 -13.73
CA ILE A 52 5.73 10.18 -14.92
C ILE A 52 4.71 9.06 -15.14
N PRO A 53 3.44 9.20 -14.69
CA PRO A 53 2.55 8.06 -14.47
C PRO A 53 1.79 7.53 -15.70
N ASP A 54 1.25 6.32 -15.46
CA ASP A 54 0.86 5.26 -16.39
C ASP A 54 -0.67 4.95 -16.33
N ALA A 55 -1.34 4.66 -17.47
CA ALA A 55 -2.79 4.55 -17.71
C ALA A 55 -3.47 3.18 -17.76
N GLU A 56 -4.79 3.31 -17.72
CA GLU A 56 -5.77 2.62 -18.56
C GLU A 56 -5.69 2.93 -20.07
N LEU A 57 -5.89 1.94 -20.95
CA LEU A 57 -6.81 2.16 -22.08
C LEU A 57 -7.17 0.82 -22.71
N VAL A 58 -8.47 0.63 -22.93
CA VAL A 58 -9.04 -0.52 -23.63
C VAL A 58 -8.86 -0.34 -25.15
N GLN A 59 -8.68 -1.47 -25.84
CA GLN A 59 -8.63 -1.69 -27.29
C GLN A 59 -7.53 -0.99 -28.11
N VAL A 60 -6.84 -1.83 -28.91
CA VAL A 60 -5.79 -1.54 -29.92
C VAL A 60 -4.53 -0.79 -29.41
N ARG A 61 -3.36 -1.21 -29.92
CA ARG A 61 -2.05 -0.94 -29.31
C ARG A 61 -1.33 0.24 -29.96
N SER A 62 -1.30 1.37 -29.26
CA SER A 62 -0.10 2.21 -29.21
C SER A 62 0.44 2.20 -27.78
N VAL A 63 1.69 1.77 -27.63
CA VAL A 63 2.45 1.90 -26.38
C VAL A 63 2.76 3.39 -26.19
N ALA A 64 2.87 3.87 -24.96
CA ALA A 64 3.55 5.14 -24.72
C ALA A 64 4.98 5.04 -25.27
N ASN A 65 5.27 5.74 -26.36
CA ASN A 65 6.63 5.78 -26.93
C ASN A 65 7.60 6.43 -25.93
N GLU A 66 8.89 6.11 -26.04
CA GLU A 66 9.99 6.78 -25.34
C GLU A 66 9.90 8.32 -25.43
N SER A 67 9.33 8.85 -26.53
CA SER A 67 9.04 10.28 -26.73
C SER A 67 8.04 10.89 -25.72
N GLU A 68 7.08 10.13 -25.20
CA GLU A 68 6.04 10.62 -24.27
C GLU A 68 6.56 10.84 -22.84
N CYS A 69 7.71 10.27 -22.50
CA CYS A 69 8.42 10.46 -21.22
C CYS A 69 9.77 11.18 -21.41
N LYS A 70 10.05 11.70 -22.62
CA LYS A 70 11.29 12.41 -22.94
C LYS A 70 11.28 13.82 -22.35
N ILE A 71 12.32 14.13 -21.58
CA ILE A 71 12.62 15.45 -21.05
C ILE A 71 13.71 16.06 -21.95
N SER A 72 13.35 17.05 -22.76
CA SER A 72 14.30 17.80 -23.59
C SER A 72 14.82 19.08 -22.91
N GLY A 73 14.07 19.58 -21.93
CA GLY A 73 14.47 20.69 -21.06
C GLY A 73 13.84 20.53 -19.69
N ILE A 74 14.55 20.91 -18.64
CA ILE A 74 14.08 20.85 -17.26
C ILE A 74 14.52 22.11 -16.50
N GLN A 75 13.64 22.61 -15.64
CA GLN A 75 13.91 23.64 -14.64
C GLN A 75 13.49 23.09 -13.27
N VAL A 76 14.32 23.32 -12.26
CA VAL A 76 14.01 23.04 -10.86
C VAL A 76 14.13 24.32 -10.07
N PHE A 77 13.08 24.66 -9.33
CA PHE A 77 13.01 25.81 -8.44
C PHE A 77 12.82 25.32 -7.01
N VAL A 78 13.53 25.90 -6.04
CA VAL A 78 13.37 25.62 -4.61
C VAL A 78 13.01 26.91 -3.90
N TYR A 79 11.93 26.91 -3.12
CA TYR A 79 11.48 28.04 -2.30
C TYR A 79 11.39 27.65 -0.83
N ASN A 80 11.47 28.65 0.04
CA ASN A 80 11.14 28.52 1.46
C ASN A 80 10.44 29.81 1.94
N ASP A 81 9.95 29.84 3.18
CA ASP A 81 9.13 30.94 3.68
C ASP A 81 9.82 32.31 3.70
N SER A 82 11.16 32.35 3.69
CA SER A 82 11.93 33.60 3.58
C SER A 82 12.21 34.02 2.13
N HIS A 83 12.04 33.10 1.18
CA HIS A 83 12.35 33.24 -0.24
C HIS A 83 11.15 32.83 -1.09
N THR A 84 10.06 33.59 -1.00
CA THR A 84 8.84 33.41 -1.82
C THR A 84 8.82 34.33 -3.05
N SER A 85 9.58 35.42 -3.02
CA SER A 85 9.66 36.42 -4.10
C SER A 85 10.62 36.05 -5.24
N SER A 86 11.52 35.10 -4.98
CA SER A 86 12.50 34.51 -5.92
C SER A 86 13.01 33.20 -5.29
N PRO A 87 13.40 32.17 -6.05
CA PRO A 87 13.86 30.90 -5.49
C PRO A 87 15.14 31.05 -4.65
N VAL A 88 15.31 30.15 -3.68
CA VAL A 88 16.55 29.91 -2.93
C VAL A 88 17.59 29.24 -3.83
N TYR A 89 17.11 28.32 -4.67
CA TYR A 89 17.92 27.56 -5.61
C TYR A 89 17.20 27.38 -6.94
N TYR A 90 17.96 27.53 -8.03
CA TYR A 90 17.51 27.32 -9.39
C TYR A 90 18.51 26.43 -10.14
N GLN A 91 18.00 25.48 -10.91
CA GLN A 91 18.80 24.66 -11.81
C GLN A 91 18.03 24.38 -13.10
N GLU A 92 18.68 24.61 -14.25
CA GLU A 92 18.16 24.23 -15.55
C GLU A 92 19.10 23.32 -16.35
N GLY A 93 18.56 22.69 -17.39
CA GLY A 93 19.35 21.90 -18.34
C GLY A 93 18.52 21.31 -19.48
N THR A 94 19.21 20.88 -20.54
CA THR A 94 18.65 20.27 -21.75
C THR A 94 18.97 18.76 -21.81
N THR A 95 18.72 18.10 -22.95
CA THR A 95 18.87 16.64 -23.16
C THR A 95 20.19 16.03 -22.67
N ASP A 96 21.31 16.75 -22.78
CA ASP A 96 22.66 16.25 -22.51
C ASP A 96 23.18 16.65 -21.11
N SER A 97 22.25 16.88 -20.19
CA SER A 97 22.57 17.33 -18.83
C SER A 97 23.09 16.21 -17.93
N SER A 98 24.33 16.33 -17.45
CA SER A 98 25.01 15.38 -16.55
C SER A 98 24.35 15.15 -15.17
N PHE A 99 23.18 15.75 -14.93
CA PHE A 99 22.42 15.65 -13.69
C PHE A 99 21.06 14.96 -13.85
N LEU A 100 20.63 14.68 -15.08
CA LEU A 100 19.37 14.02 -15.42
C LEU A 100 19.65 12.59 -15.90
N PHE A 101 19.23 11.59 -15.13
CA PHE A 101 19.42 10.18 -15.43
C PHE A 101 18.08 9.49 -15.71
N GLY A 102 18.07 8.46 -16.56
CA GLY A 102 16.85 7.73 -16.91
C GLY A 102 15.86 8.53 -17.78
N ASN A 103 16.32 9.52 -18.54
CA ASN A 103 15.51 10.28 -19.48
C ASN A 103 14.79 9.34 -20.48
N GLY A 104 13.54 9.62 -20.83
CA GLY A 104 12.70 8.75 -21.66
C GLY A 104 12.04 7.59 -20.91
N THR A 105 12.35 7.38 -19.63
CA THR A 105 11.67 6.40 -18.76
C THR A 105 10.57 7.07 -17.92
N ALA A 106 9.72 6.25 -17.27
CA ALA A 106 8.70 6.74 -16.34
C ALA A 106 9.25 7.21 -14.97
N LEU A 107 10.52 6.90 -14.66
CA LEU A 107 11.16 7.20 -13.36
C LEU A 107 12.56 7.85 -13.51
N PRO A 108 12.69 9.00 -14.21
CA PRO A 108 13.97 9.69 -14.30
C PRO A 108 14.38 10.29 -12.94
N THR A 109 15.67 10.52 -12.74
CA THR A 109 16.20 11.16 -11.52
C THR A 109 16.97 12.43 -11.84
N VAL A 110 16.88 13.40 -10.94
CA VAL A 110 17.48 14.74 -11.06
C VAL A 110 18.38 14.97 -9.85
N THR A 111 19.65 15.26 -10.09
CA THR A 111 20.62 15.62 -9.04
C THR A 111 20.76 17.14 -8.96
N LEU A 112 20.57 17.70 -7.77
CA LEU A 112 20.76 19.13 -7.50
C LEU A 112 22.26 19.42 -7.34
N LYS A 113 22.78 20.32 -8.17
CA LYS A 113 24.21 20.67 -8.22
C LYS A 113 24.56 21.61 -7.06
N GLU A 114 25.50 21.18 -6.22
CA GLU A 114 26.05 21.99 -5.12
C GLU A 114 25.00 22.47 -4.09
N TYR A 115 23.80 21.87 -4.11
CA TYR A 115 22.69 22.21 -3.23
C TYR A 115 22.10 20.96 -2.57
N ILE A 116 21.87 21.05 -1.27
CA ILE A 116 21.19 20.05 -0.44
C ILE A 116 19.98 20.79 0.14
N PRO A 117 18.75 20.48 -0.29
CA PRO A 117 17.58 21.16 0.23
C PRO A 117 17.39 20.87 1.73
N ALA A 118 16.92 21.87 2.45
CA ALA A 118 16.55 21.72 3.85
C ALA A 118 15.14 21.10 3.97
N ASP A 119 14.82 20.54 5.15
CA ASP A 119 13.47 20.06 5.44
C ASP A 119 12.44 21.17 5.20
N LYS A 120 11.32 20.81 4.56
CA LYS A 120 10.19 21.68 4.19
C LYS A 120 10.44 22.69 3.09
N GLU A 121 11.58 22.63 2.41
CA GLU A 121 11.76 23.43 1.19
C GLU A 121 10.88 22.91 0.06
N ARG A 122 10.18 23.83 -0.61
CA ARG A 122 9.19 23.51 -1.65
C ARG A 122 9.87 23.47 -3.00
N ILE A 123 9.95 22.27 -3.59
CA ILE A 123 10.64 22.01 -4.84
C ILE A 123 9.63 21.86 -5.97
N TYR A 124 9.82 22.63 -7.04
CA TYR A 124 9.00 22.61 -8.24
C TYR A 124 9.83 22.14 -9.42
N VAL A 125 9.33 21.17 -10.18
CA VAL A 125 9.98 20.61 -11.36
C VAL A 125 9.12 20.89 -12.58
N VAL A 126 9.68 21.67 -13.52
CA VAL A 126 9.04 22.05 -14.77
C VAL A 126 9.83 21.43 -15.92
N CYS A 127 9.21 20.55 -16.70
CA CYS A 127 9.83 19.93 -17.86
C CYS A 127 9.21 20.44 -19.16
N ASN A 128 10.03 20.57 -20.20
CA ASN A 128 9.66 20.79 -21.60
C ASN A 128 8.86 22.10 -21.86
N LEU A 129 9.02 23.10 -20.99
CA LEU A 129 8.35 24.40 -21.07
C LEU A 129 9.28 25.47 -21.69
N THR A 130 9.68 25.24 -22.94
CA THR A 130 10.62 26.09 -23.69
C THR A 130 9.95 26.86 -24.83
N ASN A 131 10.55 27.97 -25.27
CA ASN A 131 10.04 28.78 -26.38
C ASN A 131 10.12 28.00 -27.70
N ARG A 132 8.98 27.51 -28.15
CA ARG A 132 8.82 26.70 -29.37
C ARG A 132 9.11 27.45 -30.68
N SER A 133 9.38 28.76 -30.62
CA SER A 133 9.67 29.59 -31.80
C SER A 133 11.17 29.80 -32.04
N SER A 134 12.06 29.37 -31.13
CA SER A 134 13.51 29.58 -31.27
C SER A 134 14.20 28.37 -31.92
N VAL A 135 14.91 28.61 -33.03
CA VAL A 135 15.56 27.57 -33.87
C VAL A 135 16.95 27.16 -33.34
N SER A 136 17.39 27.69 -32.19
CA SER A 136 18.67 27.39 -31.55
C SER A 136 18.44 26.64 -30.24
N GLY A 137 18.95 25.41 -30.12
CA GLY A 137 18.78 24.51 -28.96
C GLY A 137 19.55 24.90 -27.70
N THR A 138 19.62 26.19 -27.38
CA THR A 138 20.31 26.76 -26.21
C THR A 138 19.47 27.85 -25.57
N GLY A 139 19.11 27.67 -24.29
CA GLY A 139 18.64 28.72 -23.37
C GLY A 139 17.43 29.54 -23.81
N ASN A 140 16.22 28.96 -23.76
CA ASN A 140 14.95 29.70 -23.94
C ASN A 140 13.81 29.02 -23.16
N PHE A 141 13.95 28.89 -21.85
CA PHE A 141 12.83 28.50 -20.99
C PHE A 141 11.77 29.61 -20.94
N LEU A 142 10.49 29.25 -20.78
CA LEU A 142 9.39 30.22 -20.73
C LEU A 142 9.09 30.76 -19.34
N VAL A 143 9.72 30.20 -18.31
CA VAL A 143 9.66 30.64 -16.92
C VAL A 143 11.03 31.21 -16.55
N ASP A 144 11.03 32.41 -15.98
CA ASP A 144 12.24 33.13 -15.58
C ASP A 144 12.89 32.51 -14.33
N GLU A 145 14.23 32.50 -14.26
CA GLU A 145 14.96 31.94 -13.11
C GLU A 145 14.69 32.67 -11.78
N THR A 146 14.24 33.92 -11.84
CA THR A 146 13.92 34.77 -10.68
C THR A 146 12.44 34.79 -10.31
N VAL A 147 11.60 34.00 -11.01
CA VAL A 147 10.14 33.97 -10.81
C VAL A 147 9.75 33.78 -9.34
N SER A 148 8.71 34.47 -8.87
CA SER A 148 8.20 34.24 -7.51
C SER A 148 7.45 32.92 -7.42
N GLU A 149 7.35 32.34 -6.21
CA GLU A 149 6.61 31.09 -5.98
C GLU A 149 5.14 31.24 -6.41
N GLU A 150 4.53 32.39 -6.10
CA GLU A 150 3.18 32.72 -6.55
C GLU A 150 3.10 32.82 -8.08
N GLN A 151 4.06 33.47 -8.74
CA GLN A 151 4.07 33.60 -10.21
C GLN A 151 4.28 32.27 -10.91
N LEU A 152 5.12 31.37 -10.37
CA LEU A 152 5.36 30.03 -10.89
C LEU A 152 4.08 29.19 -10.85
N ARG A 153 3.41 29.16 -9.69
CA ARG A 153 2.18 28.38 -9.49
C ARG A 153 1.01 28.95 -10.30
N ASN A 154 0.94 30.27 -10.45
CA ASN A 154 -0.04 30.94 -11.31
C ASN A 154 0.37 30.98 -12.80
N TYR A 155 1.51 30.39 -13.21
CA TYR A 155 1.97 30.47 -14.59
C TYR A 155 0.97 29.80 -15.54
N ALA A 156 0.50 30.57 -16.53
CA ALA A 156 -0.32 30.09 -17.63
C ALA A 156 0.50 30.03 -18.94
N SER A 157 0.15 29.15 -19.86
CA SER A 157 0.86 28.96 -21.14
C SER A 157 0.82 30.16 -22.12
N GLN A 158 0.04 31.21 -21.84
CA GLN A 158 0.04 32.51 -22.53
C GLN A 158 -0.11 32.44 -24.07
N GLY A 159 -0.77 31.41 -24.61
CA GLY A 159 -0.88 31.15 -26.06
C GLY A 159 0.44 30.71 -26.72
N LEU A 160 1.53 30.56 -25.97
CA LEU A 160 2.86 30.15 -26.44
C LEU A 160 2.97 28.63 -26.63
N ILE A 161 2.08 27.86 -25.98
CA ILE A 161 1.98 26.40 -26.13
C ILE A 161 0.75 26.04 -26.97
N LYS A 162 0.92 25.09 -27.89
CA LYS A 162 -0.12 24.54 -28.77
C LYS A 162 -0.12 23.02 -28.70
N GLY A 163 -1.22 22.40 -29.11
CA GLY A 163 -1.32 20.95 -29.20
C GLY A 163 -0.42 20.38 -30.32
N ILE A 164 0.11 19.18 -30.12
CA ILE A 164 1.18 18.59 -30.95
C ILE A 164 0.77 17.22 -31.52
N SER A 165 1.51 16.71 -32.50
CA SER A 165 1.30 15.38 -33.11
C SER A 165 2.56 14.52 -33.09
N ASN A 166 2.44 13.20 -33.26
CA ASN A 166 3.57 12.26 -33.30
C ASN A 166 4.40 12.30 -34.61
N LEU A 167 4.63 13.48 -35.16
CA LEU A 167 5.38 13.68 -36.40
C LEU A 167 6.89 13.49 -36.16
N LYS A 168 7.56 12.72 -37.02
CA LYS A 168 8.98 12.35 -36.86
C LYS A 168 9.94 13.54 -36.85
N ASP A 169 9.59 14.63 -37.54
CA ASP A 169 10.44 15.82 -37.65
C ASP A 169 10.08 16.90 -36.60
N GLU A 170 9.01 16.72 -35.84
CA GLU A 170 8.73 17.48 -34.64
C GLU A 170 9.44 16.81 -33.45
N GLY A 171 10.66 17.25 -33.12
CA GLY A 171 11.40 16.85 -31.91
C GLY A 171 10.77 17.35 -30.60
N GLN A 172 9.44 17.41 -30.53
CA GLN A 172 8.66 18.11 -29.52
C GLN A 172 8.29 17.19 -28.35
N SER A 173 8.82 17.54 -27.19
CA SER A 173 8.58 16.88 -25.91
C SER A 173 7.37 17.50 -25.20
N ILE A 174 6.74 16.72 -24.32
CA ILE A 174 5.45 17.07 -23.70
C ILE A 174 5.70 17.89 -22.43
N PRO A 175 5.13 19.11 -22.28
CA PRO A 175 5.24 19.89 -21.05
C PRO A 175 4.70 19.11 -19.85
N MET A 176 5.46 19.11 -18.77
CA MET A 176 5.10 18.44 -17.51
C MET A 176 5.43 19.34 -16.32
N TYR A 177 4.62 19.24 -15.28
CA TYR A 177 4.80 19.95 -14.02
C TYR A 177 4.58 19.00 -12.85
N GLY A 178 5.42 19.12 -11.83
CA GLY A 178 5.19 18.53 -10.53
C GLY A 178 5.82 19.40 -9.45
N TRP A 179 5.39 19.18 -8.23
CA TRP A 179 6.00 19.80 -7.06
C TRP A 179 6.05 18.80 -5.91
N MET A 180 6.84 19.12 -4.90
CA MET A 180 6.87 18.39 -3.63
C MET A 180 7.46 19.25 -2.51
N GLU A 181 7.16 18.91 -1.27
CA GLU A 181 7.89 19.40 -0.10
C GLU A 181 9.06 18.45 0.19
N TRP A 182 10.27 18.99 0.34
CA TRP A 182 11.45 18.19 0.62
C TRP A 182 11.44 17.67 2.06
N ASN A 183 11.59 16.36 2.22
CA ASN A 183 11.73 15.71 3.50
C ASN A 183 13.18 15.24 3.67
N GLU A 184 13.91 15.84 4.61
CA GLU A 184 15.34 15.54 4.80
C GLU A 184 15.62 14.13 5.38
N ASN A 185 14.55 13.51 5.89
CA ASN A 185 14.51 12.19 6.53
C ASN A 185 13.92 11.12 5.59
N ALA A 186 13.40 11.49 4.42
CA ALA A 186 12.91 10.53 3.44
C ALA A 186 14.06 9.79 2.73
N THR A 187 13.93 8.47 2.61
CA THR A 187 14.88 7.62 1.86
C THR A 187 14.89 7.91 0.35
N SER A 188 13.84 8.56 -0.16
CA SER A 188 13.74 9.08 -1.51
C SER A 188 12.71 10.20 -1.58
N ASN A 189 13.12 11.38 -2.06
CA ASN A 189 12.23 12.48 -2.36
C ASN A 189 11.64 12.30 -3.78
N VAL A 190 10.33 12.07 -3.90
CA VAL A 190 9.65 11.74 -5.17
C VAL A 190 8.70 12.87 -5.60
N CYS A 191 8.96 13.45 -6.76
CA CYS A 191 8.11 14.46 -7.39
C CYS A 191 7.23 13.84 -8.49
N LEU A 192 5.91 13.89 -8.32
CA LEU A 192 4.94 13.38 -9.30
C LEU A 192 4.72 14.41 -10.41
N LEU A 193 5.08 14.05 -11.65
CA LEU A 193 4.91 14.89 -12.83
C LEU A 193 3.56 14.63 -13.52
N THR A 194 2.80 15.69 -13.71
CA THR A 194 1.55 15.70 -14.49
C THR A 194 1.81 16.31 -15.88
N ARG A 195 1.40 15.63 -16.94
CA ARG A 195 1.47 16.16 -18.32
C ARG A 195 0.45 17.28 -18.51
N CYS A 196 0.87 18.40 -19.09
CA CYS A 196 0.00 19.57 -19.33
C CYS A 196 -0.91 19.44 -20.57
N LEU A 197 -0.76 18.35 -21.34
CA LEU A 197 -1.57 18.02 -22.52
C LEU A 197 -2.39 16.75 -22.27
N ALA A 198 -3.51 16.60 -22.98
CA ALA A 198 -4.23 15.33 -23.09
C ALA A 198 -3.64 14.47 -24.22
N LYS A 199 -4.14 13.25 -24.41
CA LYS A 199 -3.83 12.36 -25.55
C LYS A 199 -5.11 11.91 -26.23
N ILE A 200 -5.16 12.00 -27.56
CA ILE A 200 -6.31 11.65 -28.38
C ILE A 200 -5.86 10.64 -29.42
N THR A 201 -6.48 9.47 -29.43
CA THR A 201 -6.24 8.43 -30.43
C THR A 201 -7.52 8.17 -31.20
N VAL A 202 -7.42 8.02 -32.52
CA VAL A 202 -8.52 7.57 -33.38
C VAL A 202 -8.13 6.20 -33.92
N ASP A 203 -9.02 5.24 -33.75
CA ASP A 203 -8.85 3.85 -34.16
C ASP A 203 -10.12 3.38 -34.91
N ALA A 204 -9.99 2.45 -35.84
CA ALA A 204 -11.11 1.91 -36.62
C ALA A 204 -10.98 0.40 -36.83
N ALA A 205 -12.12 -0.30 -36.93
CA ALA A 205 -12.14 -1.72 -37.29
C ALA A 205 -11.46 -1.97 -38.65
N ALA A 206 -10.65 -3.02 -38.72
CA ALA A 206 -9.63 -3.22 -39.76
C ALA A 206 -10.17 -3.35 -41.20
N ASP A 207 -11.42 -3.77 -41.36
CA ASP A 207 -12.11 -3.98 -42.64
C ASP A 207 -13.07 -2.82 -43.01
N LEU A 208 -13.39 -1.93 -42.06
CA LEU A 208 -14.47 -0.94 -42.16
C LEU A 208 -14.34 0.01 -43.35
N PHE A 209 -13.10 0.29 -43.77
CA PHE A 209 -12.76 1.18 -44.87
C PHE A 209 -11.91 0.49 -45.94
N THR A 210 -12.09 -0.82 -46.15
CA THR A 210 -11.33 -1.62 -47.12
C THR A 210 -11.25 -0.95 -48.50
N GLY A 211 -10.03 -0.73 -48.98
CA GLY A 211 -9.77 -0.11 -50.30
C GLY A 211 -9.99 1.41 -50.37
N LYS A 212 -10.18 2.08 -49.23
CA LYS A 212 -10.29 3.55 -49.12
C LYS A 212 -9.04 4.15 -48.48
N GLN A 213 -8.83 5.44 -48.74
CA GLN A 213 -7.98 6.27 -47.89
C GLN A 213 -8.85 6.95 -46.84
N VAL A 214 -8.35 7.03 -45.60
CA VAL A 214 -9.10 7.57 -44.47
C VAL A 214 -8.23 8.53 -43.69
N TYR A 215 -8.75 9.74 -43.50
CA TYR A 215 -8.07 10.81 -42.81
C TYR A 215 -8.98 11.38 -41.74
N TRP A 216 -8.40 11.92 -40.68
CA TRP A 216 -9.12 12.73 -39.72
C TRP A 216 -8.44 14.07 -39.50
N GLU A 217 -9.23 15.09 -39.20
CA GLU A 217 -8.76 16.43 -38.84
C GLU A 217 -9.65 17.01 -37.75
N TRP A 218 -9.11 17.89 -36.93
CA TRP A 218 -9.87 18.56 -35.89
C TRP A 218 -10.54 19.82 -36.46
N LYS A 219 -11.85 19.98 -36.24
CA LYS A 219 -12.57 21.23 -36.54
C LYS A 219 -13.09 21.89 -35.27
N ASN A 220 -13.23 23.21 -35.35
CA ASN A 220 -13.77 24.06 -34.27
C ASN A 220 -13.01 23.91 -32.94
N LEU A 221 -11.71 23.62 -32.97
CA LEU A 221 -10.87 23.48 -31.77
C LEU A 221 -10.54 24.86 -31.20
N ASN A 222 -11.20 25.23 -30.10
CA ASN A 222 -10.65 26.21 -29.17
C ASN A 222 -9.94 25.45 -28.04
N TYR A 223 -9.02 26.12 -27.37
CA TYR A 223 -8.26 25.56 -26.26
C TYR A 223 -8.12 26.61 -25.16
N SER A 224 -8.06 26.15 -23.91
CA SER A 224 -7.65 27.01 -22.80
C SER A 224 -6.13 26.98 -22.69
N ASP A 225 -5.53 28.09 -22.29
CA ASP A 225 -4.20 28.02 -21.69
C ASP A 225 -4.21 27.11 -20.45
N PHE A 226 -3.21 26.25 -20.30
CA PHE A 226 -3.04 25.49 -19.06
C PHE A 226 -2.35 26.37 -18.02
N VAL A 227 -2.75 26.26 -16.76
CA VAL A 227 -1.99 26.74 -15.59
C VAL A 227 -1.12 25.60 -15.07
N LEU A 228 0.14 25.84 -14.69
CA LEU A 228 1.03 24.77 -14.18
C LEU A 228 0.45 24.09 -12.92
N ASP A 229 0.25 24.86 -11.84
CA ASP A 229 -0.33 24.36 -10.59
C ASP A 229 -1.87 24.32 -10.68
N SER A 230 -2.39 23.26 -11.30
CA SER A 230 -3.84 23.01 -11.37
C SER A 230 -4.46 22.59 -10.04
N GLU A 231 -3.68 22.22 -9.02
CA GLU A 231 -4.20 21.94 -7.68
C GLU A 231 -4.50 23.26 -6.94
N TYR A 232 -3.65 24.27 -7.14
CA TYR A 232 -3.82 25.61 -6.55
C TYR A 232 -4.88 26.46 -7.24
N ARG A 233 -4.94 26.43 -8.58
CA ARG A 233 -5.86 27.27 -9.38
C ARG A 233 -7.11 26.54 -9.86
N GLY A 234 -7.09 25.22 -9.93
CA GLY A 234 -8.05 24.45 -10.72
C GLY A 234 -7.69 24.42 -12.22
N ILE A 235 -8.27 23.45 -12.94
CA ILE A 235 -8.19 23.36 -14.41
C ILE A 235 -9.10 24.39 -15.11
N TYR A 236 -8.82 24.68 -16.38
CA TYR A 236 -9.59 25.61 -17.23
C TYR A 236 -9.58 27.09 -16.81
N GLN A 237 -8.57 27.52 -16.04
CA GLN A 237 -8.45 28.93 -15.61
C GLN A 237 -7.72 29.84 -16.61
N GLY A 238 -7.01 29.28 -17.60
CA GLY A 238 -6.34 30.07 -18.63
C GLY A 238 -7.31 30.66 -19.65
N ALA A 239 -6.85 31.67 -20.38
CA ALA A 239 -7.63 32.30 -21.44
C ALA A 239 -8.04 31.28 -22.51
N ILE A 240 -9.29 31.37 -22.99
CA ILE A 240 -9.73 30.61 -24.16
C ILE A 240 -9.15 31.30 -25.39
N ASN A 241 -8.21 30.62 -26.04
CA ASN A 241 -7.55 31.11 -27.24
C ASN A 241 -8.38 30.80 -28.50
N GLY A 242 -8.11 31.55 -29.57
CA GLY A 242 -8.82 31.43 -30.84
C GLY A 242 -8.62 30.09 -31.56
N ALA A 243 -9.40 29.87 -32.62
CA ALA A 243 -9.46 28.59 -33.33
C ALA A 243 -8.07 28.06 -33.75
N ALA A 244 -7.72 26.88 -33.28
CA ALA A 244 -6.53 26.15 -33.68
C ALA A 244 -6.73 25.48 -35.04
N THR A 245 -5.70 25.54 -35.89
CA THR A 245 -5.57 24.67 -37.06
C THR A 245 -4.84 23.39 -36.65
N SER A 246 -5.53 22.25 -36.65
CA SER A 246 -4.85 20.94 -36.59
C SER A 246 -4.27 20.57 -37.96
N GLY A 247 -3.30 19.66 -37.98
CA GLY A 247 -2.97 18.92 -39.18
C GLY A 247 -4.12 18.03 -39.65
N LYS A 248 -3.97 17.47 -40.86
CA LYS A 248 -4.80 16.39 -41.38
C LYS A 248 -3.99 15.09 -41.26
N TYR A 249 -4.52 14.11 -40.53
CA TYR A 249 -3.81 12.93 -40.10
C TYR A 249 -4.31 11.67 -40.81
N ASP A 250 -3.41 10.77 -41.21
CA ASP A 250 -3.75 9.50 -41.87
C ASP A 250 -4.03 8.39 -40.85
N LEU A 251 -5.17 7.74 -41.04
CA LEU A 251 -5.67 6.66 -40.18
C LEU A 251 -5.34 5.26 -40.72
N LEU A 252 -5.28 5.07 -42.05
CA LEU A 252 -5.27 3.73 -42.68
C LEU A 252 -4.51 3.62 -44.01
N SER A 253 -4.02 4.70 -44.62
CA SER A 253 -3.44 4.65 -45.97
C SER A 253 -1.96 4.22 -45.96
N ALA A 254 -1.73 2.92 -46.14
CA ALA A 254 -0.43 2.28 -45.94
C ALA A 254 0.55 2.40 -47.15
N THR A 255 0.15 3.04 -48.26
CA THR A 255 0.92 3.00 -49.52
C THR A 255 1.31 4.36 -50.10
N THR A 256 0.68 5.48 -49.72
CA THR A 256 1.14 6.82 -50.13
C THR A 256 0.59 7.87 -49.15
N PRO A 257 1.44 8.58 -48.39
CA PRO A 257 0.99 9.69 -47.54
C PRO A 257 0.29 10.79 -48.36
N VAL A 258 -0.63 11.53 -47.73
CA VAL A 258 -1.21 12.77 -48.32
C VAL A 258 -0.13 13.83 -48.56
N ASP A 259 0.89 13.81 -47.71
CA ASP A 259 2.05 14.68 -47.70
C ASP A 259 3.22 13.83 -47.18
N GLU A 260 4.32 13.78 -47.92
CA GLU A 260 5.50 12.98 -47.58
C GLU A 260 6.14 13.41 -46.24
N SER A 261 5.85 14.62 -45.75
CA SER A 261 6.30 15.12 -44.44
C SER A 261 5.42 14.72 -43.25
N ILE A 262 4.22 14.17 -43.49
CA ILE A 262 3.20 13.94 -42.42
C ILE A 262 3.13 12.47 -41.97
N GLY A 263 3.33 11.49 -42.85
CA GLY A 263 3.33 10.07 -42.48
C GLY A 263 2.02 9.55 -41.84
N LEU A 264 2.11 8.40 -41.14
CA LEU A 264 1.00 7.77 -40.42
C LEU A 264 0.88 8.35 -38.99
N VAL A 265 -0.27 8.96 -38.67
CA VAL A 265 -0.49 9.64 -37.38
C VAL A 265 -1.87 9.29 -36.81
N THR A 266 -1.90 8.35 -35.86
CA THR A 266 -3.13 7.98 -35.15
C THR A 266 -3.36 8.77 -33.86
N THR A 267 -2.46 9.71 -33.50
CA THR A 267 -2.45 10.38 -32.19
C THR A 267 -2.16 11.88 -32.24
N TYR A 268 -2.93 12.66 -31.48
CA TYR A 268 -2.74 14.11 -31.25
C TYR A 268 -2.81 14.43 -29.75
N TYR A 269 -2.11 15.47 -29.31
CA TYR A 269 -2.03 15.89 -27.91
C TYR A 269 -2.54 17.33 -27.76
N PRO A 270 -3.85 17.55 -27.51
CA PRO A 270 -4.40 18.88 -27.33
C PRO A 270 -4.11 19.44 -25.92
N LEU A 271 -4.23 20.75 -25.77
CA LEU A 271 -4.36 21.38 -24.45
C LEU A 271 -5.71 21.02 -23.83
N GLU A 272 -5.81 21.22 -22.51
CA GLU A 272 -7.08 21.11 -21.81
C GLU A 272 -8.12 22.12 -22.31
N TYR A 273 -9.39 21.70 -22.38
CA TYR A 273 -10.50 22.56 -22.75
C TYR A 273 -11.81 22.06 -22.14
N LYS A 274 -12.63 22.97 -21.60
CA LYS A 274 -13.92 22.67 -20.98
C LYS A 274 -15.02 22.43 -22.04
N HIS A 275 -14.78 21.42 -22.85
CA HIS A 275 -15.51 21.04 -24.06
C HIS A 275 -16.98 20.67 -23.80
N SER A 276 -17.33 20.24 -22.58
CA SER A 276 -18.70 19.95 -22.17
C SER A 276 -19.64 21.16 -22.28
N VAL A 277 -19.15 22.37 -22.04
CA VAL A 277 -19.99 23.59 -21.98
C VAL A 277 -19.54 24.73 -22.90
N TYR A 278 -18.48 24.56 -23.71
CA TYR A 278 -18.04 25.60 -24.65
C TYR A 278 -17.91 25.13 -26.11
N ALA A 279 -18.49 25.89 -27.03
CA ALA A 279 -18.45 25.70 -28.48
C ALA A 279 -17.93 26.99 -29.15
N LEU A 280 -16.77 26.94 -29.81
CA LEU A 280 -16.00 28.11 -30.27
C LEU A 280 -15.89 29.23 -29.21
N GLY A 281 -15.75 28.87 -27.93
CA GLY A 281 -15.68 29.81 -26.80
C GLY A 281 -17.04 30.35 -26.30
N ASN A 282 -18.15 30.04 -26.95
CA ASN A 282 -19.49 30.38 -26.48
C ASN A 282 -20.05 29.32 -25.54
N VAL A 283 -20.75 29.74 -24.47
CA VAL A 283 -21.39 28.82 -23.52
C VAL A 283 -22.56 28.08 -24.20
N VAL A 284 -22.55 26.75 -24.08
CA VAL A 284 -23.60 25.84 -24.58
C VAL A 284 -24.00 24.82 -23.51
N ASP A 285 -25.17 24.22 -23.69
CA ASP A 285 -25.72 23.19 -22.80
C ASP A 285 -24.95 21.86 -22.96
N GLU A 286 -24.57 21.24 -21.84
CA GLU A 286 -23.77 20.00 -21.81
C GLU A 286 -24.46 18.77 -22.41
N LYS A 287 -25.77 18.81 -22.62
CA LYS A 287 -26.57 17.71 -23.18
C LYS A 287 -27.12 18.00 -24.57
N LYS A 288 -26.83 19.17 -25.15
CA LYS A 288 -27.33 19.56 -26.47
C LYS A 288 -26.22 19.62 -27.52
N PHE A 289 -26.55 19.10 -28.70
CA PHE A 289 -25.73 19.27 -29.88
C PHE A 289 -25.55 20.75 -30.21
N SER A 290 -24.33 21.11 -30.61
CA SER A 290 -24.01 22.39 -31.24
C SER A 290 -23.07 22.13 -32.40
N GLN A 291 -23.41 22.69 -33.57
CA GLN A 291 -22.57 22.65 -34.77
C GLN A 291 -21.15 23.19 -34.51
N ASP A 292 -21.05 24.21 -33.65
CA ASP A 292 -19.81 24.93 -33.32
C ASP A 292 -18.97 24.20 -32.26
N ARG A 293 -19.45 23.08 -31.72
CA ARG A 293 -18.66 22.27 -30.78
C ARG A 293 -17.51 21.59 -31.52
N SER A 294 -16.33 21.55 -30.91
CA SER A 294 -15.13 20.93 -31.49
C SER A 294 -15.37 19.45 -31.83
N MET A 295 -14.81 18.98 -32.93
CA MET A 295 -15.09 17.63 -33.43
C MET A 295 -13.94 17.08 -34.25
N LEU A 296 -13.90 15.76 -34.40
CA LEU A 296 -12.99 15.09 -35.34
C LEU A 296 -13.79 14.81 -36.62
N LEU A 297 -13.34 15.39 -37.74
CA LEU A 297 -13.93 15.20 -39.05
C LEU A 297 -13.18 14.10 -39.79
N LEU A 298 -13.81 12.95 -39.95
CA LEU A 298 -13.30 11.86 -40.76
C LEU A 298 -13.61 12.12 -42.23
N THR A 299 -12.60 12.03 -43.11
CA THR A 299 -12.73 12.05 -44.57
C THR A 299 -12.34 10.69 -45.13
N VAL A 300 -13.29 10.02 -45.76
CA VAL A 300 -13.12 8.73 -46.46
C VAL A 300 -13.16 9.00 -47.95
N GLN A 301 -12.20 8.50 -48.72
CA GLN A 301 -12.15 8.70 -50.17
C GLN A 301 -11.54 7.49 -50.90
N ASN A 302 -11.74 7.41 -52.21
CA ASN A 302 -10.98 6.48 -53.05
C ASN A 302 -9.49 6.90 -53.11
N PRO A 303 -8.55 5.99 -53.45
CA PRO A 303 -7.13 6.31 -53.61
C PRO A 303 -6.81 7.38 -54.67
N ASP A 304 -7.70 7.59 -55.63
CA ASP A 304 -7.61 8.68 -56.64
C ASP A 304 -8.18 10.03 -56.16
N GLY A 305 -8.61 10.11 -54.89
CA GLY A 305 -9.26 11.29 -54.31
C GLY A 305 -10.73 11.49 -54.67
N SER A 306 -11.34 10.57 -55.45
CA SER A 306 -12.75 10.61 -55.80
C SER A 306 -13.65 10.05 -54.69
N ASN A 307 -14.97 10.25 -54.83
CA ASN A 307 -15.99 9.73 -53.89
C ASN A 307 -15.71 10.06 -52.42
N LYS A 308 -15.48 11.35 -52.13
CA LYS A 308 -15.27 11.84 -50.76
C LYS A 308 -16.56 11.75 -49.94
N GLU A 309 -16.41 11.21 -48.74
CA GLU A 309 -17.47 11.02 -47.75
C GLU A 309 -16.97 11.53 -46.39
N TYR A 310 -17.81 12.33 -45.71
CA TYR A 310 -17.44 12.98 -44.46
C TYR A 310 -18.29 12.49 -43.29
N TYR A 311 -17.66 12.25 -42.13
CA TYR A 311 -18.30 11.79 -40.90
C TYR A 311 -17.86 12.62 -39.69
N ARG A 312 -18.80 12.91 -38.79
CA ARG A 312 -18.56 13.68 -37.56
C ARG A 312 -18.40 12.75 -36.35
N LEU A 313 -17.28 12.89 -35.64
CA LEU A 313 -17.07 12.30 -34.32
C LEU A 313 -17.04 13.43 -33.28
N ASP A 314 -17.87 13.29 -32.26
CA ASP A 314 -18.05 14.25 -31.17
C ASP A 314 -17.53 13.65 -29.87
N PHE A 315 -17.02 14.47 -28.94
CA PHE A 315 -16.69 14.05 -27.57
C PHE A 315 -17.97 13.85 -26.75
N TRP A 316 -18.80 12.89 -27.16
CA TRP A 316 -20.12 12.63 -26.58
C TRP A 316 -20.15 11.25 -25.92
N ASP A 317 -20.39 11.25 -24.62
CA ASP A 317 -20.69 10.03 -23.89
C ASP A 317 -22.17 9.65 -24.09
N LYS A 318 -22.36 8.48 -24.67
CA LYS A 318 -23.67 7.90 -25.01
C LYS A 318 -24.38 7.30 -23.80
N GLU A 319 -23.66 6.97 -22.72
CA GLU A 319 -24.22 6.38 -21.51
C GLU A 319 -24.79 7.47 -20.60
N THR A 320 -24.00 8.51 -20.29
CA THR A 320 -24.49 9.64 -19.46
C THR A 320 -25.30 10.68 -20.23
N GLY A 321 -25.22 10.68 -21.57
CA GLY A 321 -25.87 11.67 -22.41
C GLY A 321 -25.31 13.08 -22.18
N LYS A 322 -23.97 13.20 -22.16
CA LYS A 322 -23.23 14.44 -21.93
C LYS A 322 -22.02 14.56 -22.87
N TYR A 323 -21.64 15.79 -23.18
CA TYR A 323 -20.34 16.06 -23.79
C TYR A 323 -19.21 15.99 -22.74
N LEU A 324 -18.12 15.32 -23.09
CA LEU A 324 -16.94 15.14 -22.24
C LEU A 324 -16.03 16.37 -22.32
N ASP A 325 -15.45 16.77 -21.18
CA ASP A 325 -14.36 17.73 -21.13
C ASP A 325 -13.03 17.10 -21.59
N ILE A 326 -12.12 17.92 -22.14
CA ILE A 326 -10.74 17.52 -22.47
C ILE A 326 -9.86 17.91 -21.28
N VAL A 327 -9.36 16.91 -20.54
CA VAL A 327 -8.57 17.07 -19.32
C VAL A 327 -7.11 16.73 -19.61
N ARG A 328 -6.17 17.53 -19.10
CA ARG A 328 -4.73 17.23 -19.18
C ARG A 328 -4.40 15.86 -18.58
N ASN A 329 -3.30 15.24 -19.01
CA ASN A 329 -2.82 13.93 -18.55
C ASN A 329 -3.80 12.75 -18.69
N HIS A 330 -4.96 12.96 -19.33
CA HIS A 330 -5.93 11.91 -19.68
C HIS A 330 -5.74 11.46 -21.12
N ALA A 331 -6.16 10.23 -21.42
CA ALA A 331 -6.18 9.68 -22.77
C ALA A 331 -7.61 9.34 -23.21
N TYR A 332 -7.97 9.75 -24.43
CA TYR A 332 -9.26 9.51 -25.07
C TYR A 332 -9.04 8.72 -26.34
N ARG A 333 -9.66 7.55 -26.45
CA ARG A 333 -9.61 6.71 -27.66
C ARG A 333 -10.99 6.63 -28.31
N PHE A 334 -11.08 7.11 -29.54
CA PHE A 334 -12.26 6.95 -30.40
C PHE A 334 -12.15 5.63 -31.15
N ASN A 335 -12.92 4.62 -30.73
CA ASN A 335 -12.99 3.32 -31.40
C ASN A 335 -14.15 3.33 -32.39
N ILE A 336 -13.87 3.47 -33.69
CA ILE A 336 -14.88 3.46 -34.75
C ILE A 336 -15.24 2.01 -35.11
N THR A 337 -16.47 1.60 -34.79
CA THR A 337 -16.92 0.21 -34.90
C THR A 337 -17.76 -0.07 -36.13
N LYS A 338 -18.52 0.91 -36.66
CA LYS A 338 -19.46 0.67 -37.77
C LYS A 338 -19.85 1.94 -38.53
N LEU A 339 -20.14 1.80 -39.82
CA LEU A 339 -20.84 2.81 -40.62
C LEU A 339 -22.34 2.45 -40.68
N LYS A 340 -23.20 3.38 -40.27
CA LYS A 340 -24.67 3.18 -40.31
C LYS A 340 -25.25 3.57 -41.67
N SER A 341 -24.63 4.54 -42.35
CA SER A 341 -25.02 4.98 -43.68
C SER A 341 -23.84 5.67 -44.39
N LYS A 342 -24.06 6.13 -45.62
CA LYS A 342 -23.08 6.89 -46.41
C LYS A 342 -22.66 8.17 -45.66
N GLY A 343 -21.40 8.58 -45.82
CA GLY A 343 -20.93 9.88 -45.33
C GLY A 343 -21.59 11.04 -46.08
N TYR A 344 -21.54 12.23 -45.48
CA TYR A 344 -21.99 13.45 -46.15
C TYR A 344 -21.12 13.74 -47.38
N THR A 345 -21.67 14.42 -48.38
CA THR A 345 -20.92 14.73 -49.62
C THR A 345 -20.07 15.98 -49.53
N SER A 346 -20.27 16.81 -48.49
CA SER A 346 -19.43 17.98 -48.20
C SER A 346 -19.03 18.04 -46.73
N ALA A 347 -17.82 18.55 -46.48
CA ALA A 347 -17.30 18.75 -45.13
C ALA A 347 -18.17 19.73 -44.33
N GLN A 348 -18.67 20.80 -44.97
CA GLN A 348 -19.53 21.79 -44.32
C GLN A 348 -20.83 21.16 -43.81
N GLU A 349 -21.48 20.32 -44.62
CA GLU A 349 -22.69 19.61 -44.24
C GLU A 349 -22.45 18.66 -43.04
N ALA A 350 -21.31 17.95 -43.02
CA ALA A 350 -20.91 17.12 -41.88
C ALA A 350 -20.61 17.92 -40.60
N ILE A 351 -20.10 19.15 -40.70
CA ILE A 351 -19.86 20.01 -39.54
C ILE A 351 -21.19 20.53 -38.97
N GLN A 352 -22.15 20.90 -39.82
CA GLN A 352 -23.43 21.48 -39.39
C GLN A 352 -24.43 20.45 -38.82
N ASN A 353 -24.20 19.15 -38.99
CA ASN A 353 -25.12 18.08 -38.57
C ASN A 353 -24.47 17.12 -37.54
N PRO A 354 -25.26 16.49 -36.65
CA PRO A 354 -24.74 15.53 -35.67
C PRO A 354 -24.25 14.22 -36.32
N GLY A 355 -23.20 13.62 -35.74
CA GLY A 355 -22.60 12.34 -36.15
C GLY A 355 -23.52 11.14 -35.96
N SER A 356 -24.48 10.95 -36.88
CA SER A 356 -25.52 9.91 -36.81
C SER A 356 -25.30 8.74 -37.80
N ASN A 357 -24.45 8.94 -38.81
CA ASN A 357 -24.12 7.99 -39.87
C ASN A 357 -22.93 7.06 -39.53
N ILE A 358 -22.29 7.25 -38.37
CA ILE A 358 -21.12 6.51 -37.90
C ILE A 358 -21.32 6.06 -36.44
N GLU A 359 -20.76 4.90 -36.09
CA GLU A 359 -20.80 4.31 -34.76
C GLU A 359 -19.39 4.19 -34.21
N TYR A 360 -19.23 4.68 -32.99
CA TYR A 360 -17.98 4.71 -32.26
C TYR A 360 -18.26 4.73 -30.76
N THR A 361 -17.29 4.29 -29.95
CA THR A 361 -17.24 4.52 -28.51
C THR A 361 -16.06 5.43 -28.19
N ILE A 362 -16.10 6.08 -27.02
CA ILE A 362 -14.95 6.79 -26.47
C ILE A 362 -14.57 6.10 -25.18
N THR A 363 -13.36 5.57 -25.10
CA THR A 363 -12.79 5.14 -23.83
C THR A 363 -11.90 6.26 -23.30
N VAL A 364 -12.11 6.63 -22.05
CA VAL A 364 -11.30 7.63 -21.32
C VAL A 364 -10.45 6.89 -20.28
N SER A 365 -9.23 7.36 -20.03
CA SER A 365 -8.46 6.97 -18.85
C SER A 365 -7.76 8.15 -18.20
N GLU A 366 -7.54 8.01 -16.90
CA GLU A 366 -7.07 8.99 -15.94
C GLU A 366 -5.52 9.21 -15.97
N LYS A 367 -4.74 8.38 -16.68
CA LYS A 367 -3.24 8.44 -16.77
C LYS A 367 -2.74 8.04 -18.20
N TRP A 368 -1.41 7.84 -18.49
CA TRP A 368 -0.71 7.47 -19.80
C TRP A 368 0.07 6.10 -19.99
N ALA A 369 -0.47 4.91 -20.43
CA ALA A 369 0.30 3.61 -20.52
C ALA A 369 -0.15 2.42 -21.44
N GLN A 370 -0.24 1.18 -20.90
CA GLN A 370 0.10 -0.09 -21.61
C GLN A 370 -0.74 -1.33 -21.18
N LYS A 371 -1.46 -1.96 -22.12
CA LYS A 371 -1.96 -3.35 -22.00
C LYS A 371 -1.03 -4.33 -22.73
N PHE A 372 -0.84 -5.53 -22.20
CA PHE A 372 0.11 -6.53 -22.75
C PHE A 372 -0.56 -7.47 -23.78
N ASN A 373 0.24 -7.88 -24.78
CA ASN A 373 0.01 -8.74 -25.97
C ASN A 373 -1.43 -9.09 -26.44
N SER A 374 -1.74 -8.74 -27.70
CA SER A 374 -2.94 -9.13 -28.45
C SER A 374 -2.56 -9.31 -29.92
N ASN A 375 -3.21 -10.28 -30.56
CA ASN A 375 -3.03 -10.67 -31.96
C ASN A 375 -4.07 -10.05 -32.92
N GLY A 376 -4.93 -9.15 -32.42
CA GLY A 376 -6.05 -8.56 -33.18
C GLY A 376 -7.36 -9.38 -33.14
N GLN A 377 -7.36 -10.57 -32.54
CA GLN A 377 -8.54 -11.41 -32.32
C GLN A 377 -8.89 -11.51 -30.82
N TYR A 378 -7.89 -11.79 -29.98
CA TYR A 378 -8.04 -11.84 -28.53
C TYR A 378 -6.83 -11.18 -27.83
N LEU A 379 -7.00 -10.93 -26.53
CA LEU A 379 -6.06 -10.21 -25.67
C LEU A 379 -5.69 -11.08 -24.47
N VAL A 380 -4.39 -11.13 -24.14
CA VAL A 380 -3.88 -11.81 -22.95
C VAL A 380 -3.40 -10.73 -21.96
N ASN A 381 -4.31 -10.31 -21.09
CA ASN A 381 -4.00 -9.39 -20.00
C ASN A 381 -3.19 -10.11 -18.93
N MET A 382 -2.27 -9.37 -18.31
CA MET A 382 -1.46 -9.82 -17.18
C MET A 382 -1.34 -8.66 -16.18
N ASP A 383 -1.35 -8.96 -14.87
CA ASP A 383 -1.29 -7.93 -13.83
C ASP A 383 0.09 -7.29 -13.64
N ARG A 384 1.16 -7.91 -14.16
CA ARG A 384 2.55 -7.39 -14.04
C ARG A 384 3.44 -7.78 -15.23
N LYS A 385 4.51 -7.00 -15.45
CA LYS A 385 5.53 -7.25 -16.49
C LYS A 385 6.71 -8.11 -16.01
N GLU A 386 6.93 -8.18 -14.70
CA GLU A 386 8.00 -8.92 -14.05
C GLU A 386 7.48 -9.57 -12.76
N ILE A 387 8.13 -10.65 -12.33
CA ILE A 387 7.77 -11.41 -11.14
C ILE A 387 8.96 -11.36 -10.19
N LYS A 388 8.75 -10.85 -8.97
CA LYS A 388 9.77 -10.83 -7.92
C LYS A 388 9.29 -11.71 -6.77
N LEU A 389 10.12 -12.64 -6.33
CA LEU A 389 9.84 -13.54 -5.19
C LEU A 389 10.85 -13.29 -4.06
N LEU A 390 10.43 -13.42 -2.80
CA LEU A 390 11.32 -13.26 -1.64
C LEU A 390 12.47 -14.29 -1.61
N HIS A 391 13.51 -13.97 -0.83
CA HIS A 391 14.69 -14.80 -0.68
C HIS A 391 14.40 -16.07 0.15
N GLY A 392 13.77 -15.89 1.31
CA GLY A 392 13.46 -16.99 2.21
C GLY A 392 12.50 -18.03 1.63
N THR A 393 12.32 -19.12 2.37
CA THR A 393 11.46 -20.23 1.97
C THR A 393 9.98 -19.84 2.08
N ILE A 394 9.30 -19.74 0.93
CA ILE A 394 7.87 -19.44 0.80
C ILE A 394 7.11 -20.77 0.73
N MET A 395 6.33 -21.10 1.77
CA MET A 395 5.60 -22.38 1.84
C MET A 395 4.07 -22.22 1.81
N ASP A 396 3.54 -21.02 2.03
CA ASP A 396 2.15 -20.69 1.66
C ASP A 396 2.16 -20.11 0.22
N PRO A 397 1.43 -20.69 -0.76
CA PRO A 397 1.55 -20.29 -2.17
C PRO A 397 1.16 -18.82 -2.43
N VAL A 398 2.11 -18.05 -2.98
CA VAL A 398 1.95 -16.61 -3.30
C VAL A 398 1.69 -16.39 -4.80
N ILE A 399 1.02 -15.30 -5.16
CA ILE A 399 0.68 -14.98 -6.57
C ILE A 399 1.94 -14.54 -7.32
N MET A 400 2.32 -15.32 -8.34
CA MET A 400 3.29 -14.91 -9.35
C MET A 400 2.67 -13.96 -10.36
N LEU A 401 1.53 -14.35 -10.96
CA LEU A 401 0.93 -13.67 -12.11
C LEU A 401 -0.58 -13.92 -12.15
N LYS A 402 -1.39 -12.88 -12.35
CA LYS A 402 -2.81 -13.01 -12.73
C LYS A 402 -2.91 -12.85 -14.25
N ILE A 403 -3.65 -13.73 -14.93
CA ILE A 403 -3.82 -13.77 -16.39
C ILE A 403 -5.32 -13.72 -16.69
N GLU A 404 -5.73 -12.83 -17.60
CA GLU A 404 -7.12 -12.72 -18.06
C GLU A 404 -7.17 -12.70 -19.60
N LEU A 405 -8.00 -13.57 -20.18
CA LEU A 405 -8.28 -13.62 -21.60
C LEU A 405 -9.52 -12.77 -21.90
N GLN A 406 -9.37 -11.83 -22.82
CA GLN A 406 -10.50 -11.02 -23.33
C GLN A 406 -10.67 -11.30 -24.82
N ALA A 407 -11.90 -11.65 -25.22
CA ALA A 407 -12.30 -11.71 -26.61
C ALA A 407 -12.37 -10.29 -27.22
N ASP A 408 -12.69 -10.17 -28.49
CA ASP A 408 -13.08 -8.89 -29.06
C ASP A 408 -14.48 -8.48 -28.53
N ASP A 409 -14.71 -7.18 -28.29
CA ASP A 409 -15.98 -6.69 -27.72
C ASP A 409 -17.19 -6.90 -28.68
N ALA A 410 -16.93 -7.31 -29.92
CA ALA A 410 -17.95 -7.73 -30.89
C ALA A 410 -18.35 -9.21 -30.76
N GLY A 411 -17.67 -10.00 -29.92
CA GLY A 411 -17.99 -11.41 -29.65
C GLY A 411 -17.74 -12.36 -30.83
N ASN A 412 -16.90 -11.96 -31.81
CA ASN A 412 -16.60 -12.81 -32.96
C ASN A 412 -15.66 -13.97 -32.58
N VAL A 413 -14.84 -13.78 -31.55
CA VAL A 413 -13.89 -14.78 -31.07
C VAL A 413 -14.49 -15.57 -29.92
N ASN A 414 -14.96 -16.79 -30.22
CA ASN A 414 -15.15 -17.78 -29.17
C ASN A 414 -13.78 -18.26 -28.65
N LEU A 415 -13.43 -17.87 -27.43
CA LEU A 415 -12.18 -18.27 -26.75
C LEU A 415 -12.09 -19.78 -26.52
N ASP A 416 -13.20 -20.53 -26.48
CA ASP A 416 -13.20 -22.00 -26.38
C ASP A 416 -12.43 -22.66 -27.54
N ASN A 417 -12.38 -21.99 -28.71
CA ASN A 417 -11.63 -22.45 -29.88
C ASN A 417 -10.10 -22.19 -29.76
N VAL A 418 -9.66 -21.39 -28.79
CA VAL A 418 -8.25 -21.12 -28.52
C VAL A 418 -7.73 -22.21 -27.58
N THR A 419 -7.52 -23.41 -28.11
CA THR A 419 -7.28 -24.63 -27.32
C THR A 419 -5.86 -24.79 -26.79
N THR A 420 -4.84 -24.25 -27.49
CA THR A 420 -3.45 -24.26 -27.00
C THR A 420 -3.32 -23.28 -25.83
N ARG A 421 -3.01 -23.78 -24.62
CA ARG A 421 -2.90 -22.94 -23.43
C ARG A 421 -1.82 -23.51 -22.51
N LYS A 422 -0.55 -23.19 -22.78
CA LYS A 422 0.61 -23.76 -22.05
C LYS A 422 1.23 -22.76 -21.08
N VAL A 423 1.65 -23.24 -19.90
CA VAL A 423 2.51 -22.52 -18.96
C VAL A 423 3.80 -23.32 -18.71
N ARG A 424 4.94 -22.64 -18.57
CA ARG A 424 6.25 -23.24 -18.24
C ARG A 424 7.09 -22.30 -17.38
N LEU A 425 7.73 -22.80 -16.31
CA LEU A 425 8.76 -22.05 -15.59
C LEU A 425 10.15 -22.43 -16.12
N LEU A 426 10.88 -21.44 -16.63
CA LEU A 426 12.15 -21.64 -17.34
C LEU A 426 13.28 -20.86 -16.69
N GLY A 427 14.49 -21.43 -16.68
CA GLY A 427 15.71 -20.73 -16.27
C GLY A 427 16.17 -19.70 -17.30
N LYS A 428 17.28 -19.02 -17.01
CA LYS A 428 17.94 -18.09 -17.95
C LYS A 428 18.41 -18.76 -19.25
N ASP A 429 18.76 -20.04 -19.16
CA ASP A 429 19.10 -20.95 -20.26
C ASP A 429 17.88 -21.41 -21.08
N LYS A 430 16.67 -21.11 -20.60
CA LYS A 430 15.36 -21.59 -21.09
C LYS A 430 15.07 -23.08 -20.86
N GLU A 431 15.85 -23.75 -20.01
CA GLU A 431 15.54 -25.09 -19.53
C GLU A 431 14.51 -25.03 -18.40
N LEU A 432 13.80 -26.13 -18.14
CA LEU A 432 12.77 -26.16 -17.10
C LEU A 432 13.37 -26.01 -15.69
N VAL A 433 12.83 -25.07 -14.90
CA VAL A 433 13.15 -24.95 -13.48
C VAL A 433 12.52 -26.13 -12.74
N SER A 434 13.31 -26.87 -11.97
CA SER A 434 12.80 -27.97 -11.15
C SER A 434 11.81 -27.48 -10.08
N ARG A 435 10.65 -28.13 -9.99
CA ARG A 435 9.65 -27.92 -8.93
C ARG A 435 10.14 -28.24 -7.52
N PHE A 436 11.35 -28.80 -7.36
CA PHE A 436 12.01 -28.92 -6.06
C PHE A 436 12.44 -27.56 -5.49
N PHE A 437 12.79 -26.58 -6.34
CA PHE A 437 13.21 -25.24 -5.90
C PHE A 437 12.07 -24.23 -5.89
N ILE A 438 11.24 -24.23 -6.94
CA ILE A 438 10.09 -23.35 -7.08
C ILE A 438 8.95 -24.22 -7.59
N GLN A 439 8.00 -24.61 -6.76
CA GLN A 439 6.84 -25.39 -7.22
C GLN A 439 5.75 -24.43 -7.64
N THR A 440 5.30 -24.52 -8.89
CA THR A 440 4.23 -23.66 -9.40
C THR A 440 2.87 -24.35 -9.44
N PHE A 441 1.81 -23.55 -9.29
CA PHE A 441 0.42 -23.98 -9.30
C PHE A 441 -0.40 -23.03 -10.18
N TYR A 442 -1.50 -23.52 -10.73
CA TYR A 442 -2.53 -22.67 -11.33
C TYR A 442 -3.86 -22.79 -10.57
N SER A 443 -4.71 -21.79 -10.71
CA SER A 443 -6.11 -21.78 -10.30
C SER A 443 -6.93 -21.00 -11.33
N THR A 444 -8.19 -21.38 -11.51
CA THR A 444 -9.16 -20.63 -12.33
C THR A 444 -10.25 -19.95 -11.49
N ASP A 445 -10.26 -20.16 -10.18
CA ASP A 445 -11.25 -19.63 -9.22
C ASP A 445 -10.64 -18.80 -8.08
N ASN A 446 -9.30 -18.73 -7.97
CA ASN A 446 -8.53 -18.12 -6.87
C ASN A 446 -8.64 -18.87 -5.52
N GLU A 447 -9.16 -20.09 -5.53
CA GLU A 447 -9.41 -20.91 -4.34
C GLU A 447 -8.67 -22.25 -4.42
N HIS A 448 -8.89 -23.03 -5.48
CA HIS A 448 -8.32 -24.35 -5.67
C HIS A 448 -6.98 -24.27 -6.42
N LEU A 449 -5.92 -24.79 -5.81
CA LEU A 449 -4.58 -24.84 -6.40
C LEU A 449 -4.31 -26.20 -7.04
N ILE A 450 -4.02 -26.20 -8.33
CA ILE A 450 -3.64 -27.39 -9.10
C ILE A 450 -2.15 -27.28 -9.45
N PRO A 451 -1.31 -28.27 -9.13
CA PRO A 451 0.11 -28.25 -9.50
C PRO A 451 0.30 -28.11 -11.01
N ILE A 452 1.24 -27.26 -11.42
CA ILE A 452 1.70 -27.19 -12.80
C ILE A 452 2.73 -28.31 -12.98
N ASP A 453 2.28 -29.50 -13.35
CA ASP A 453 3.16 -30.58 -13.77
C ASP A 453 2.61 -31.46 -14.92
N ASN A 454 3.54 -32.19 -15.55
CA ASN A 454 3.29 -33.09 -16.68
C ASN A 454 2.85 -34.50 -16.23
N GLY A 455 2.38 -34.71 -15.00
CA GLY A 455 2.03 -36.02 -14.45
C GLY A 455 3.21 -36.96 -14.20
N ILE A 456 4.46 -36.45 -14.25
CA ILE A 456 5.67 -37.20 -13.91
C ILE A 456 5.85 -37.15 -12.39
N VAL A 457 6.12 -38.30 -11.76
CA VAL A 457 6.37 -38.40 -10.31
C VAL A 457 7.70 -37.71 -9.95
N MET A 458 7.81 -37.15 -8.73
CA MET A 458 9.08 -36.66 -8.19
C MET A 458 10.03 -37.85 -7.93
N ASP A 459 11.08 -37.99 -8.72
CA ASP A 459 12.24 -38.78 -8.31
C ASP A 459 13.00 -38.04 -7.20
N GLY A 460 13.54 -38.78 -6.24
CA GLY A 460 14.32 -38.23 -5.14
C GLY A 460 15.59 -37.51 -5.59
N ILE A 461 16.12 -36.62 -4.74
CA ILE A 461 17.31 -35.78 -5.01
C ILE A 461 18.42 -36.61 -5.68
N PRO A 462 18.84 -36.29 -6.93
CA PRO A 462 19.92 -37.00 -7.58
C PRO A 462 21.22 -36.87 -6.77
N SER A 463 21.82 -38.01 -6.42
CA SER A 463 23.07 -38.06 -5.65
C SER A 463 24.32 -37.62 -6.43
N VAL A 464 24.13 -37.12 -7.66
CA VAL A 464 25.20 -36.74 -8.60
C VAL A 464 24.85 -35.41 -9.29
N PRO A 465 25.73 -34.39 -9.27
CA PRO A 465 25.54 -33.17 -10.05
C PRO A 465 25.52 -33.46 -11.55
N GLY A 466 24.49 -33.00 -12.26
CA GLY A 466 24.36 -33.10 -13.72
C GLY A 466 23.30 -34.08 -14.24
N ALA A 467 22.52 -34.72 -13.37
CA ALA A 467 21.41 -35.61 -13.75
C ALA A 467 20.05 -35.11 -13.24
N ILE A 468 19.70 -33.85 -13.56
CA ILE A 468 18.34 -33.34 -13.34
C ILE A 468 17.53 -33.63 -14.62
N ASN A 469 16.89 -34.80 -14.68
CA ASN A 469 15.76 -34.96 -15.59
C ASN A 469 14.64 -34.05 -15.06
N SER A 470 14.37 -32.95 -15.76
CA SER A 470 13.49 -31.88 -15.28
C SER A 470 12.04 -32.35 -15.17
N THR A 471 11.59 -32.70 -13.96
CA THR A 471 10.19 -33.03 -13.68
C THR A 471 9.44 -31.81 -13.16
N GLY A 472 8.32 -31.47 -13.80
CA GLY A 472 7.37 -30.44 -13.33
C GLY A 472 7.61 -29.00 -13.80
N ASN A 473 6.73 -28.10 -13.35
CA ASN A 473 6.60 -26.69 -13.73
C ASN A 473 6.33 -26.42 -15.22
N GLU A 474 5.79 -27.39 -15.95
CA GLU A 474 5.01 -27.12 -17.15
C GLU A 474 3.73 -27.98 -17.16
N CYS A 475 2.68 -27.45 -17.78
CA CYS A 475 1.45 -28.18 -18.10
C CYS A 475 0.67 -27.43 -19.21
N GLU A 476 -0.33 -28.10 -19.79
CA GLU A 476 -1.43 -27.38 -20.45
C GLU A 476 -2.45 -26.97 -19.38
N LEU A 477 -2.98 -25.76 -19.50
CA LEU A 477 -4.01 -25.16 -18.67
C LEU A 477 -5.41 -25.56 -19.20
N PRO A 478 -6.43 -25.69 -18.33
CA PRO A 478 -7.80 -25.96 -18.77
C PRO A 478 -8.37 -24.78 -19.58
N LEU A 479 -9.50 -25.01 -20.27
CA LEU A 479 -10.22 -23.95 -20.99
C LEU A 479 -10.97 -23.02 -20.02
N ASP A 480 -10.29 -21.97 -19.55
CA ASP A 480 -10.87 -20.87 -18.75
C ASP A 480 -10.42 -19.49 -19.25
N ASN A 481 -11.21 -18.44 -19.04
CA ASN A 481 -10.80 -17.09 -19.42
C ASN A 481 -9.97 -16.40 -18.33
N LYS A 482 -9.76 -17.02 -17.16
CA LYS A 482 -8.95 -16.46 -16.09
C LYS A 482 -8.05 -17.51 -15.43
N TYR A 483 -6.82 -17.10 -15.12
CA TYR A 483 -5.86 -17.92 -14.39
C TYR A 483 -5.10 -17.08 -13.36
N TRP A 484 -4.84 -17.68 -12.22
CA TRP A 484 -3.84 -17.24 -11.27
C TRP A 484 -2.71 -18.27 -11.27
N ILE A 485 -1.48 -17.80 -11.44
CA ILE A 485 -0.27 -18.62 -11.31
C ILE A 485 0.38 -18.30 -9.97
N TYR A 486 0.71 -19.33 -9.20
CA TYR A 486 1.31 -19.23 -7.87
C TYR A 486 2.65 -19.95 -7.81
N ALA A 487 3.45 -19.62 -6.79
CA ALA A 487 4.64 -20.37 -6.42
C ALA A 487 4.74 -20.59 -4.91
N THR A 488 5.32 -21.73 -4.54
CA THR A 488 6.14 -21.87 -3.33
C THR A 488 7.63 -21.87 -3.73
N VAL A 489 8.50 -21.54 -2.79
CA VAL A 489 9.95 -21.43 -3.00
C VAL A 489 10.66 -22.14 -1.85
N VAL A 490 11.52 -23.11 -2.15
CA VAL A 490 12.36 -23.80 -1.16
C VAL A 490 13.80 -23.31 -1.32
N TYR A 491 14.21 -22.40 -0.43
CA TYR A 491 15.55 -21.82 -0.49
C TYR A 491 16.59 -22.68 0.27
N GLY A 492 17.84 -22.62 -0.18
CA GLY A 492 18.98 -23.28 0.49
C GLY A 492 19.88 -24.15 -0.40
N ALA A 493 19.57 -24.32 -1.68
CA ALA A 493 20.41 -25.06 -2.63
C ALA A 493 21.23 -24.12 -3.53
N THR A 494 22.55 -24.35 -3.61
CA THR A 494 23.49 -23.56 -4.46
C THR A 494 23.16 -23.59 -5.96
N LEU A 495 22.32 -24.55 -6.39
CA LEU A 495 21.89 -24.77 -7.77
C LEU A 495 20.54 -24.14 -8.13
N MET A 496 19.86 -23.49 -7.17
CA MET A 496 18.57 -22.84 -7.42
C MET A 496 18.71 -21.69 -8.44
N PRO A 497 17.91 -21.66 -9.52
CA PRO A 497 17.83 -20.50 -10.41
C PRO A 497 17.31 -19.27 -9.66
N ARG A 498 18.11 -18.19 -9.63
CA ARG A 498 17.71 -16.90 -9.04
C ARG A 498 16.93 -15.99 -9.98
N GLU A 499 16.80 -16.39 -11.24
CA GLU A 499 16.23 -15.59 -12.32
C GLU A 499 15.92 -16.48 -13.53
N GLY A 500 14.93 -16.06 -14.32
CA GLY A 500 14.46 -16.83 -15.47
C GLY A 500 13.18 -16.22 -16.06
N PHE A 501 12.32 -17.06 -16.61
CA PHE A 501 11.07 -16.64 -17.26
C PHE A 501 9.91 -17.58 -16.92
N LEU A 502 8.73 -17.01 -16.68
CA LEU A 502 7.47 -17.72 -16.85
C LEU A 502 7.06 -17.58 -18.33
N GLU A 503 7.04 -18.69 -19.07
CA GLU A 503 6.50 -18.76 -20.43
C GLU A 503 4.99 -19.01 -20.35
N ILE A 504 4.22 -18.18 -21.04
CA ILE A 504 2.78 -18.32 -21.24
C ILE A 504 2.52 -18.38 -22.75
N THR A 505 1.86 -19.44 -23.21
CA THR A 505 1.43 -19.62 -24.60
C THR A 505 -0.08 -19.77 -24.66
N ILE A 506 -0.78 -18.82 -25.29
CA ILE A 506 -2.23 -18.87 -25.52
C ILE A 506 -2.47 -18.75 -27.03
N GLY A 507 -2.89 -19.85 -27.66
CA GLY A 507 -3.03 -19.97 -29.12
C GLY A 507 -1.74 -19.64 -29.86
N ASN A 508 -1.71 -18.49 -30.56
CA ASN A 508 -0.52 -18.00 -31.27
C ASN A 508 0.25 -16.88 -30.53
N ILE A 509 -0.16 -16.53 -29.31
CA ILE A 509 0.53 -15.56 -28.46
C ILE A 509 1.47 -16.32 -27.51
N VAL A 510 2.78 -16.15 -27.68
CA VAL A 510 3.81 -16.63 -26.74
C VAL A 510 4.41 -15.43 -26.01
N LYS A 511 4.50 -15.50 -24.68
CA LYS A 511 5.12 -14.46 -23.86
C LYS A 511 6.03 -15.05 -22.79
N TYR A 512 7.20 -14.43 -22.65
CA TYR A 512 8.10 -14.63 -21.52
C TYR A 512 7.94 -13.46 -20.55
N ILE A 513 7.60 -13.76 -19.29
CA ILE A 513 7.55 -12.82 -18.18
C ILE A 513 8.81 -13.08 -17.33
N PRO A 514 9.78 -12.16 -17.23
CA PRO A 514 10.95 -12.37 -16.41
C PRO A 514 10.57 -12.56 -14.94
N PHE A 515 11.22 -13.52 -14.27
CA PHE A 515 11.17 -13.63 -12.82
C PHE A 515 12.57 -13.46 -12.20
N SER A 516 12.62 -12.98 -10.96
CA SER A 516 13.83 -12.92 -10.14
C SER A 516 13.52 -13.19 -8.65
N ILE A 517 14.53 -13.69 -7.94
CA ILE A 517 14.54 -13.81 -6.48
C ILE A 517 15.19 -12.56 -5.90
N ILE A 518 14.50 -11.87 -5.00
CA ILE A 518 15.03 -10.70 -4.29
C ILE A 518 16.18 -11.17 -3.35
N PRO A 519 17.32 -10.48 -3.29
CA PRO A 519 18.37 -10.75 -2.30
C PRO A 519 17.91 -10.49 -0.85
N GLU A 520 18.33 -11.32 0.11
CA GLU A 520 18.09 -11.08 1.54
C GLU A 520 18.66 -9.73 2.02
N THR A 521 19.69 -9.20 1.36
CA THR A 521 20.29 -7.89 1.65
C THR A 521 19.38 -6.69 1.34
N GLU A 522 18.23 -6.90 0.68
CA GLU A 522 17.20 -5.87 0.47
C GLU A 522 16.13 -5.85 1.58
N ALA A 523 16.17 -6.78 2.54
CA ALA A 523 15.20 -6.86 3.63
C ALA A 523 15.56 -5.93 4.80
N PHE A 524 14.72 -4.92 5.05
CA PHE A 524 14.89 -3.99 6.17
C PHE A 524 14.38 -4.60 7.49
N PRO A 525 15.19 -4.66 8.57
CA PRO A 525 14.73 -5.11 9.87
C PRO A 525 13.73 -4.12 10.50
N VAL A 526 12.60 -4.61 11.02
CA VAL A 526 11.58 -3.80 11.73
C VAL A 526 11.58 -4.01 13.25
N ASP A 527 12.53 -4.79 13.74
CA ASP A 527 12.74 -5.23 15.12
C ASP A 527 14.00 -4.62 15.76
N GLU A 528 14.58 -3.57 15.16
CA GLU A 528 15.77 -2.88 15.69
C GLU A 528 15.54 -2.24 17.07
N ASP A 529 14.31 -1.75 17.34
CA ASP A 529 13.88 -1.25 18.65
C ASP A 529 13.69 -2.38 19.70
N GLY A 530 13.80 -3.65 19.28
CA GLY A 530 13.67 -4.84 20.11
C GLY A 530 12.46 -5.74 19.76
N PRO A 531 12.39 -6.96 20.34
CA PRO A 531 11.28 -7.87 20.11
C PRO A 531 9.99 -7.34 20.75
N ALA A 532 8.87 -7.47 20.05
CA ALA A 532 7.54 -7.06 20.49
C ALA A 532 6.46 -7.96 19.88
N ASN A 533 5.18 -7.71 20.21
CA ASN A 533 4.04 -8.35 19.52
C ASN A 533 3.50 -7.54 18.34
N CYS A 534 3.82 -6.26 18.25
CA CYS A 534 3.48 -5.39 17.13
C CYS A 534 4.74 -4.72 16.57
N PHE A 535 4.90 -4.74 15.24
CA PHE A 535 5.98 -4.05 14.54
C PHE A 535 5.40 -2.94 13.67
N ILE A 536 5.80 -1.69 13.96
CA ILE A 536 5.46 -0.53 13.13
C ILE A 536 6.32 -0.60 11.87
N THR A 537 5.69 -0.79 10.72
CA THR A 537 6.34 -0.96 9.42
C THR A 537 6.07 0.25 8.52
N PRO A 538 7.05 0.76 7.74
CA PRO A 538 6.81 1.87 6.82
C PRO A 538 5.73 1.55 5.77
N VAL A 539 4.95 2.56 5.38
CA VAL A 539 3.89 2.44 4.36
C VAL A 539 4.41 2.32 2.92
N THR A 540 5.73 2.42 2.72
CA THR A 540 6.37 2.32 1.40
C THR A 540 6.48 0.88 0.93
N TYR A 541 6.42 0.66 -0.39
CA TYR A 541 6.74 -0.64 -0.98
C TYR A 541 8.17 -1.06 -0.61
N GLY A 542 8.34 -2.25 -0.01
CA GLY A 542 9.65 -2.74 0.42
C GLY A 542 9.62 -4.18 0.94
N VAL A 543 10.80 -4.79 1.06
CA VAL A 543 10.98 -6.04 1.79
C VAL A 543 11.36 -5.70 3.22
N TYR A 544 10.64 -6.29 4.17
CA TYR A 544 10.83 -6.09 5.60
C TYR A 544 11.10 -7.44 6.29
N SER A 545 11.77 -7.43 7.44
CA SER A 545 12.04 -8.66 8.21
C SER A 545 11.99 -8.45 9.72
N PHE A 546 11.73 -9.53 10.46
CA PHE A 546 11.88 -9.57 11.92
C PHE A 546 12.39 -10.95 12.38
N ASP A 547 13.06 -10.98 13.53
CA ASP A 547 13.44 -12.22 14.22
C ASP A 547 12.19 -12.85 14.84
N ALA A 548 11.83 -14.02 14.32
CA ALA A 548 10.69 -14.81 14.81
C ALA A 548 11.11 -15.94 15.75
N THR A 549 12.36 -15.96 16.22
CA THR A 549 12.86 -16.92 17.22
C THR A 549 12.60 -16.46 18.65
N VAL A 550 12.29 -15.18 18.89
CA VAL A 550 11.95 -14.65 20.23
C VAL A 550 10.50 -14.18 20.23
N ILE A 551 9.70 -14.66 21.19
CA ILE A 551 8.28 -14.27 21.27
C ILE A 551 8.04 -13.07 22.19
N GLY A 552 7.12 -12.20 21.78
CA GLY A 552 6.69 -11.03 22.55
C GLY A 552 7.82 -10.09 22.97
N ASN A 553 7.70 -9.50 24.15
CA ASN A 553 8.56 -8.41 24.64
C ASN A 553 9.80 -8.93 25.39
N GLY A 554 10.60 -9.80 24.73
CA GLY A 554 11.53 -10.72 25.39
C GLY A 554 12.60 -10.14 26.34
N VAL A 555 12.96 -8.85 26.22
CA VAL A 555 14.12 -8.25 26.91
C VAL A 555 13.98 -8.25 28.44
N ASP A 556 12.82 -7.82 28.96
CA ASP A 556 12.59 -7.75 30.41
C ASP A 556 12.09 -9.07 31.00
N GLY A 557 11.41 -9.88 30.18
CA GLY A 557 10.94 -11.23 30.50
C GLY A 557 9.62 -11.28 31.27
N ILE A 558 9.25 -12.48 31.71
CA ILE A 558 8.09 -12.68 32.59
C ILE A 558 8.55 -12.65 34.04
N VAL A 559 7.84 -11.90 34.88
CA VAL A 559 8.23 -11.66 36.28
C VAL A 559 8.03 -12.94 37.12
N ALA A 560 9.11 -13.39 37.77
CA ALA A 560 9.16 -14.62 38.55
C ALA A 560 8.24 -14.64 39.78
N GLU A 561 7.72 -13.49 40.20
CA GLU A 561 6.84 -13.32 41.36
C GLU A 561 5.44 -13.94 41.16
N THR A 562 5.04 -14.19 39.91
CA THR A 562 3.74 -14.78 39.55
C THR A 562 3.55 -16.24 39.98
N ARG A 563 4.60 -16.92 40.47
CA ARG A 563 4.54 -18.27 41.07
C ARG A 563 4.13 -18.29 42.55
N GLY A 564 4.12 -17.16 43.24
CA GLY A 564 3.66 -17.05 44.63
C GLY A 564 2.14 -16.89 44.71
N ASN A 565 1.49 -17.60 45.64
CA ASN A 565 0.06 -17.44 45.93
C ASN A 565 -0.25 -15.98 46.38
N PRO A 566 -0.84 -15.11 45.54
CA PRO A 566 -0.88 -13.67 45.82
C PRO A 566 -1.89 -13.27 46.90
N ASP A 567 -2.88 -14.12 47.15
CA ASP A 567 -4.06 -13.77 47.95
C ASP A 567 -3.93 -14.14 49.44
N GLY A 568 -2.78 -14.67 49.87
CA GLY A 568 -2.53 -15.08 51.27
C GLY A 568 -3.42 -16.21 51.80
N ARG A 569 -4.37 -16.70 51.00
CA ARG A 569 -5.30 -17.78 51.35
C ARG A 569 -4.57 -19.12 51.38
N SER A 570 -4.12 -19.49 52.58
CA SER A 570 -3.52 -20.80 52.85
C SER A 570 -4.54 -21.92 52.65
N GLY A 571 -4.45 -22.68 51.55
CA GLY A 571 -5.17 -23.94 51.40
C GLY A 571 -5.87 -24.23 50.06
N VAL A 572 -5.66 -23.42 49.01
CA VAL A 572 -6.23 -23.70 47.67
C VAL A 572 -5.18 -24.38 46.75
N PHE A 573 -5.65 -25.15 45.77
CA PHE A 573 -5.00 -26.36 45.28
C PHE A 573 -3.75 -26.15 44.40
N THR A 574 -2.81 -27.10 44.44
CA THR A 574 -1.58 -27.09 43.61
C THR A 574 -1.86 -27.14 42.11
N GLU A 575 -2.99 -27.72 41.69
CA GLU A 575 -3.44 -27.77 40.28
C GLU A 575 -4.02 -26.42 39.78
N GLU A 576 -4.36 -25.48 40.66
CA GLU A 576 -4.72 -24.11 40.26
C GLU A 576 -3.49 -23.27 39.92
N ILE A 577 -2.38 -23.46 40.63
CA ILE A 577 -1.15 -22.68 40.43
C ILE A 577 -0.62 -22.86 38.99
N GLU A 578 -0.62 -24.09 38.45
CA GLU A 578 -0.21 -24.38 37.06
C GLU A 578 -1.13 -23.77 35.97
N ARG A 579 -2.31 -23.27 36.35
CA ARG A 579 -3.26 -22.60 35.44
C ARG A 579 -3.03 -21.09 35.37
N TYR A 580 -2.42 -20.47 36.39
CA TYR A 580 -1.99 -19.07 36.33
C TYR A 580 -0.63 -18.85 35.66
N HIS A 581 0.05 -19.92 35.26
CA HIS A 581 1.32 -19.83 34.57
C HIS A 581 1.15 -19.26 33.15
N PHE A 582 2.14 -18.46 32.74
CA PHE A 582 2.31 -18.02 31.35
C PHE A 582 2.69 -19.24 30.51
N LYS A 583 2.08 -19.41 29.33
CA LYS A 583 2.29 -20.54 28.42
C LYS A 583 2.65 -20.10 27.00
N ASN A 584 3.49 -20.88 26.33
CA ASN A 584 3.72 -20.73 24.89
C ASN A 584 2.66 -21.49 24.07
N GLY A 585 2.76 -21.45 22.73
CA GLY A 585 1.89 -22.19 21.82
C GLY A 585 2.01 -23.72 21.89
N MET A 586 2.87 -24.29 22.73
CA MET A 586 2.99 -25.73 22.99
C MET A 586 2.49 -26.12 24.39
N GLY A 587 1.90 -25.17 25.13
CA GLY A 587 1.39 -25.38 26.50
C GLY A 587 2.46 -25.38 27.59
N GLU A 588 3.74 -25.13 27.24
CA GLU A 588 4.87 -25.15 28.16
C GLU A 588 4.89 -23.90 29.06
N ASP A 589 5.18 -24.06 30.35
CA ASP A 589 5.31 -22.96 31.31
C ASP A 589 6.55 -22.10 31.01
N ILE A 590 6.33 -20.81 30.79
CA ILE A 590 7.36 -19.80 30.47
C ILE A 590 7.49 -18.72 31.56
N SER A 591 6.85 -18.89 32.74
CA SER A 591 6.68 -17.87 33.78
C SER A 591 7.96 -17.38 34.50
N VAL A 592 9.13 -17.88 34.09
CA VAL A 592 10.46 -17.49 34.64
C VAL A 592 11.47 -17.15 33.54
N SER A 593 11.02 -17.06 32.29
CA SER A 593 11.89 -16.99 31.12
C SER A 593 12.04 -15.55 30.62
N LYS A 594 13.29 -15.07 30.56
CA LYS A 594 13.68 -13.92 29.72
C LYS A 594 13.98 -14.43 28.31
N ASN A 595 13.63 -13.66 27.28
CA ASN A 595 13.78 -14.02 25.87
C ASN A 595 13.29 -15.46 25.57
N VAL A 596 11.97 -15.69 25.70
CA VAL A 596 11.39 -17.01 25.41
C VAL A 596 11.65 -17.35 23.93
N GLY A 597 12.53 -18.32 23.71
CA GLY A 597 12.90 -18.80 22.40
C GLY A 597 11.88 -19.79 21.84
N ILE A 598 11.63 -19.71 20.53
CA ILE A 598 10.94 -20.73 19.75
C ILE A 598 11.82 -21.15 18.56
N THR A 599 11.50 -22.26 17.90
CA THR A 599 12.26 -22.76 16.74
C THR A 599 11.34 -22.95 15.53
N PRO A 600 11.04 -21.88 14.77
CA PRO A 600 10.15 -21.96 13.63
C PRO A 600 10.71 -22.82 12.49
N LYS A 601 9.79 -23.30 11.64
CA LYS A 601 10.09 -24.04 10.40
C LYS A 601 9.49 -23.41 9.15
N SER A 602 8.43 -22.62 9.29
CA SER A 602 7.82 -21.85 8.20
C SER A 602 7.04 -20.64 8.76
N ALA A 603 6.63 -19.74 7.87
CA ALA A 603 5.88 -18.54 8.19
C ALA A 603 4.76 -18.31 7.17
N LYS A 604 3.67 -17.65 7.59
CA LYS A 604 2.49 -17.39 6.76
C LYS A 604 1.70 -16.17 7.26
N LEU A 605 1.09 -15.44 6.32
CA LEU A 605 0.09 -14.42 6.62
C LEU A 605 -1.24 -15.10 7.01
N ILE A 606 -1.73 -14.84 8.21
CA ILE A 606 -3.04 -15.33 8.67
C ILE A 606 -4.16 -14.51 8.01
N TRP A 607 -4.10 -13.18 8.17
CA TRP A 607 -5.02 -12.22 7.57
C TRP A 607 -4.38 -10.84 7.37
N GLN A 608 -4.94 -10.02 6.49
CA GLN A 608 -4.66 -8.58 6.29
C GLN A 608 -5.96 -7.80 6.03
N ASP A 609 -6.01 -6.50 6.34
CA ASP A 609 -7.20 -5.64 6.17
C ASP A 609 -7.31 -4.96 4.79
N GLN A 610 -6.23 -4.93 4.02
CA GLN A 610 -6.19 -4.41 2.64
C GLN A 610 -5.65 -5.48 1.68
N GLU A 611 -6.24 -5.61 0.49
CA GLU A 611 -5.75 -6.57 -0.51
C GLU A 611 -4.35 -6.18 -1.00
N ASN A 612 -3.38 -7.10 -0.93
CA ASN A 612 -1.99 -6.91 -1.34
C ASN A 612 -1.15 -5.94 -0.47
N LEU A 613 -1.57 -5.64 0.76
CA LEU A 613 -0.72 -4.93 1.74
C LEU A 613 0.55 -5.73 2.06
N ILE A 614 0.38 -7.01 2.37
CA ILE A 614 1.42 -8.02 2.49
C ILE A 614 1.15 -9.05 1.39
N SER A 615 1.97 -8.99 0.35
CA SER A 615 1.78 -9.79 -0.87
C SER A 615 2.59 -11.09 -0.88
N GLN A 616 3.60 -11.19 -0.01
CA GLN A 616 4.42 -12.39 0.20
C GLN A 616 4.90 -12.45 1.65
N VAL A 617 5.02 -13.68 2.17
CA VAL A 617 5.68 -14.01 3.44
C VAL A 617 6.58 -15.22 3.21
N SER A 618 7.78 -15.19 3.75
CA SER A 618 8.73 -16.30 3.72
C SER A 618 9.45 -16.45 5.06
N PHE A 619 10.07 -17.62 5.28
CA PHE A 619 10.96 -17.85 6.42
C PHE A 619 12.37 -18.17 5.91
N ASN A 620 13.32 -17.30 6.21
CA ASN A 620 14.73 -17.51 5.88
C ASN A 620 15.38 -18.38 6.96
N THR A 621 15.54 -19.67 6.67
CA THR A 621 16.14 -20.66 7.59
C THR A 621 17.64 -20.48 7.82
N THR A 622 18.32 -19.58 7.08
CA THR A 622 19.73 -19.24 7.27
C THR A 622 19.88 -18.17 8.35
N THR A 623 19.02 -17.15 8.32
CA THR A 623 19.01 -16.03 9.28
C THR A 623 18.03 -16.25 10.45
N ASN A 624 17.13 -17.22 10.33
CA ASN A 624 15.96 -17.48 11.19
C ASN A 624 14.95 -16.33 11.27
N ARG A 625 14.90 -15.49 10.22
CA ARG A 625 14.01 -14.33 10.15
C ARG A 625 12.79 -14.61 9.26
N VAL A 626 11.68 -13.99 9.61
CA VAL A 626 10.55 -13.83 8.70
C VAL A 626 10.88 -12.68 7.75
N GLU A 627 10.67 -12.87 6.45
CA GLU A 627 10.75 -11.83 5.44
C GLU A 627 9.35 -11.63 4.82
N PHE A 628 8.93 -10.40 4.56
CA PHE A 628 7.64 -10.12 3.94
C PHE A 628 7.71 -8.91 3.00
N LEU A 629 6.84 -8.89 1.98
CA LEU A 629 6.76 -7.81 0.99
C LEU A 629 5.56 -6.90 1.30
N GLY A 630 5.85 -5.75 1.95
CA GLY A 630 4.86 -4.76 2.38
C GLY A 630 4.61 -3.67 1.33
N ASN A 631 3.38 -3.14 1.26
CA ASN A 631 2.96 -2.10 0.31
C ASN A 631 1.74 -1.30 0.80
N GLY A 632 1.93 -0.04 1.17
CA GLY A 632 0.84 0.84 1.62
C GLY A 632 0.58 0.80 3.13
N ALA A 633 -0.49 1.47 3.55
CA ALA A 633 -0.91 1.53 4.95
C ALA A 633 -2.02 0.52 5.25
N GLY A 634 -1.96 -0.13 6.41
CA GLY A 634 -2.90 -1.19 6.80
C GLY A 634 -2.37 -2.04 7.95
N ASN A 635 -3.00 -3.19 8.16
CA ASN A 635 -2.69 -4.17 9.20
C ASN A 635 -2.65 -5.58 8.63
N GLY A 636 -1.73 -6.41 9.12
CA GLY A 636 -1.73 -7.84 8.86
C GLY A 636 -1.10 -8.66 9.97
N ILE A 637 -1.53 -9.91 10.12
CA ILE A 637 -1.03 -10.84 11.14
C ILE A 637 -0.19 -11.92 10.49
N ILE A 638 1.11 -11.93 10.78
CA ILE A 638 2.02 -12.99 10.35
C ILE A 638 2.24 -13.96 11.50
N ALA A 639 2.14 -15.26 11.22
CA ALA A 639 2.40 -16.34 12.16
C ALA A 639 3.57 -17.20 11.70
N VAL A 640 4.21 -17.88 12.65
CA VAL A 640 5.24 -18.90 12.38
C VAL A 640 4.88 -20.24 12.99
N TYR A 641 5.34 -21.32 12.35
CA TYR A 641 4.83 -22.67 12.55
C TYR A 641 5.91 -23.68 12.90
N ASP A 642 5.50 -24.77 13.57
CA ASP A 642 6.35 -25.91 13.95
C ASP A 642 6.68 -26.86 12.79
N LYS A 643 5.92 -26.82 11.68
CA LYS A 643 6.14 -27.61 10.46
C LYS A 643 6.70 -26.78 9.32
N SER A 644 7.39 -27.45 8.38
CA SER A 644 7.89 -26.84 7.14
C SER A 644 6.78 -26.41 6.19
N ASP A 645 5.62 -27.07 6.24
CA ASP A 645 4.41 -26.63 5.53
C ASP A 645 3.43 -26.01 6.54
N PRO A 646 3.15 -24.69 6.48
CA PRO A 646 2.21 -24.01 7.37
C PRO A 646 0.74 -24.31 7.03
N ASN A 647 0.48 -25.10 5.99
CA ASN A 647 -0.86 -25.54 5.57
C ASN A 647 -1.14 -27.01 5.90
N ALA A 648 -0.19 -27.76 6.48
CA ALA A 648 -0.43 -29.13 6.92
C ALA A 648 -1.46 -29.20 8.06
N GLU A 649 -2.29 -30.25 8.08
CA GLU A 649 -3.36 -30.43 9.07
C GLU A 649 -2.85 -30.48 10.52
N ASP A 650 -1.61 -30.93 10.73
CA ASP A 650 -0.93 -31.02 12.02
C ASP A 650 0.05 -29.86 12.29
N ALA A 651 0.00 -28.78 11.50
CA ALA A 651 0.83 -27.59 11.70
C ALA A 651 0.23 -26.65 12.75
N ASN A 652 1.01 -26.37 13.79
CA ASN A 652 0.64 -25.48 14.90
C ASN A 652 1.34 -24.13 14.74
N VAL A 653 0.59 -23.04 14.95
CA VAL A 653 1.17 -21.71 15.15
C VAL A 653 1.92 -21.71 16.49
N LEU A 654 3.21 -21.40 16.44
CA LEU A 654 4.06 -21.20 17.62
C LEU A 654 3.84 -19.82 18.24
N TRP A 655 3.73 -18.80 17.38
CA TRP A 655 3.43 -17.41 17.72
C TRP A 655 3.01 -16.61 16.48
N SER A 656 2.43 -15.44 16.70
CA SER A 656 2.03 -14.49 15.65
C SER A 656 2.22 -13.04 16.10
N TRP A 657 2.49 -12.17 15.13
CA TRP A 657 2.80 -10.76 15.30
C TRP A 657 1.87 -9.89 14.48
N HIS A 658 1.53 -8.73 15.02
CA HIS A 658 0.82 -7.67 14.33
C HIS A 658 1.80 -6.80 13.54
N ILE A 659 1.69 -6.83 12.22
CA ILE A 659 2.39 -5.93 11.31
C ILE A 659 1.50 -4.71 11.11
N TRP A 660 1.91 -3.58 11.67
CA TRP A 660 1.17 -2.32 11.62
C TRP A 660 1.84 -1.38 10.62
N CYS A 661 1.34 -1.37 9.39
CA CYS A 661 1.87 -0.54 8.32
C CYS A 661 1.29 0.88 8.43
N THR A 662 2.03 1.79 9.07
CA THR A 662 1.59 3.18 9.28
C THR A 662 2.81 4.11 9.41
N GLU A 663 2.56 5.42 9.31
CA GLU A 663 3.50 6.43 9.77
C GLU A 663 3.73 6.28 11.28
N LYS A 664 4.96 6.49 11.74
CA LYS A 664 5.33 6.37 13.16
C LYS A 664 4.38 7.22 14.03
N PRO A 665 3.63 6.63 14.98
CA PRO A 665 2.69 7.37 15.82
C PRO A 665 3.37 8.50 16.59
N ASP A 666 2.74 9.67 16.62
CA ASP A 666 3.18 10.81 17.41
C ASP A 666 2.96 10.57 18.91
N ILE A 667 3.75 11.26 19.74
CA ILE A 667 3.67 11.20 21.19
C ILE A 667 2.97 12.43 21.75
N ILE A 668 1.96 12.23 22.59
CA ILE A 668 1.29 13.26 23.36
C ILE A 668 1.69 13.13 24.84
N GLU A 669 2.24 14.18 25.43
CA GLU A 669 2.54 14.24 26.87
C GLU A 669 1.30 14.58 27.70
N LEU A 670 0.94 13.68 28.60
CA LEU A 670 -0.15 13.78 29.56
C LEU A 670 0.40 14.03 30.97
N GLY A 671 0.03 15.18 31.54
CA GLY A 671 0.23 15.45 32.96
C GLY A 671 -0.98 14.97 33.77
N LEU A 672 -0.73 14.22 34.85
CA LEU A 672 -1.77 13.84 35.80
C LEU A 672 -2.29 15.09 36.54
N PRO A 673 -3.58 15.17 36.89
CA PRO A 673 -4.21 16.41 37.35
C PRO A 673 -3.91 16.68 38.82
N THR A 674 -3.95 17.96 39.20
CA THR A 674 -3.78 18.40 40.60
C THR A 674 -5.12 18.64 41.29
N ASN A 675 -6.09 17.74 41.10
CA ASN A 675 -7.46 17.86 41.62
C ASN A 675 -7.60 17.54 43.13
N GLY A 676 -6.53 17.02 43.76
CA GLY A 676 -6.48 16.64 45.17
C GLY A 676 -6.20 15.14 45.41
N GLU A 677 -6.26 14.32 44.36
CA GLU A 677 -5.89 12.91 44.41
C GLU A 677 -4.39 12.69 44.14
N LYS A 678 -3.86 11.54 44.58
CA LYS A 678 -2.47 11.12 44.35
C LYS A 678 -2.40 9.99 43.34
N TYR A 679 -2.45 10.33 42.06
CA TYR A 679 -2.14 9.39 40.98
C TYR A 679 -0.67 8.95 41.05
N SER A 680 -0.21 8.05 40.16
CA SER A 680 1.17 7.52 40.15
C SER A 680 2.30 8.56 40.11
N GLY A 681 1.98 9.83 39.84
CA GLY A 681 2.95 10.92 39.69
C GLY A 681 3.75 10.85 38.39
N LYS A 682 3.46 9.89 37.51
CA LYS A 682 4.09 9.75 36.19
C LYS A 682 3.46 10.71 35.19
N ASN A 683 4.27 11.44 34.44
CA ASN A 683 3.79 12.11 33.23
C ASN A 683 3.81 11.10 32.09
N TYR A 684 2.64 10.67 31.63
CA TYR A 684 2.54 9.65 30.58
C TYR A 684 2.80 10.23 29.19
N LYS A 685 3.36 9.40 28.32
CA LYS A 685 3.54 9.69 26.89
C LYS A 685 2.67 8.70 26.12
N ILE A 686 1.52 9.15 25.64
CA ILE A 686 0.53 8.32 24.94
C ILE A 686 0.67 8.45 23.42
N MET A 687 0.32 7.41 22.66
CA MET A 687 0.22 7.50 21.21
C MET A 687 -0.94 8.42 20.78
N ASP A 688 -0.73 9.15 19.68
CA ASP A 688 -1.75 9.99 19.05
C ASP A 688 -2.98 9.22 18.53
N ARG A 689 -2.81 7.93 18.20
CA ARG A 689 -3.82 7.02 17.63
C ARG A 689 -3.87 5.67 18.35
N ASP A 690 -4.97 4.94 18.18
CA ASP A 690 -5.14 3.58 18.71
C ASP A 690 -4.31 2.55 17.94
N LEU A 691 -4.00 1.43 18.58
CA LEU A 691 -3.19 0.36 18.00
C LEU A 691 -3.90 -0.23 16.77
N GLY A 692 -3.22 -0.17 15.62
CA GLY A 692 -3.77 -0.57 14.32
C GLY A 692 -4.41 0.57 13.50
N ALA A 693 -4.49 1.79 14.03
CA ALA A 693 -4.98 2.94 13.27
C ALA A 693 -3.91 3.41 12.26
N THR A 694 -4.27 3.61 11.01
CA THR A 694 -3.32 4.00 9.95
C THR A 694 -3.15 5.51 9.79
N THR A 695 -4.00 6.32 10.45
CA THR A 695 -3.90 7.78 10.52
C THR A 695 -4.38 8.32 11.87
N ASN A 696 -4.13 9.60 12.13
CA ASN A 696 -4.61 10.35 13.30
C ASN A 696 -5.66 11.43 12.95
N ILE A 697 -6.07 11.51 11.68
CA ILE A 697 -7.04 12.50 11.20
C ILE A 697 -8.44 12.21 11.81
N PRO A 698 -9.12 13.20 12.43
CA PRO A 698 -10.46 13.01 12.98
C PRO A 698 -11.47 12.49 11.96
N ASP A 699 -12.53 11.85 12.48
CA ASP A 699 -13.71 11.40 11.71
C ASP A 699 -13.40 10.50 10.49
N LYS A 700 -12.26 9.79 10.47
CA LYS A 700 -11.90 8.79 9.45
C LYS A 700 -11.87 7.38 10.02
N LEU A 701 -12.37 6.39 9.26
CA LEU A 701 -12.36 4.98 9.65
C LEU A 701 -10.97 4.43 9.91
N THR A 702 -9.97 4.95 9.19
CA THR A 702 -8.55 4.63 9.37
C THR A 702 -7.97 5.08 10.73
N THR A 703 -8.72 5.84 11.51
CA THR A 703 -8.35 6.30 12.86
C THR A 703 -8.89 5.37 13.97
N CYS A 704 -9.79 4.43 13.64
CA CYS A 704 -10.49 3.58 14.61
C CYS A 704 -9.63 2.50 15.30
N GLY A 705 -8.50 2.12 14.70
CA GLY A 705 -7.67 1.03 15.19
C GLY A 705 -8.34 -0.34 15.09
N LEU A 706 -7.79 -1.30 15.85
CA LEU A 706 -8.27 -2.69 15.92
C LEU A 706 -8.75 -3.05 17.33
N GLY A 707 -9.58 -4.08 17.43
CA GLY A 707 -10.11 -4.57 18.71
C GLY A 707 -9.27 -5.71 19.29
N TYR A 708 -9.00 -5.70 20.58
CA TYR A 708 -8.22 -6.73 21.29
C TYR A 708 -9.03 -7.32 22.45
N GLN A 709 -9.10 -8.65 22.52
CA GLN A 709 -9.60 -9.34 23.71
C GLN A 709 -8.58 -9.22 24.85
N TRP A 710 -9.05 -9.01 26.08
CA TRP A 710 -8.15 -8.73 27.19
C TRP A 710 -7.15 -9.86 27.41
N GLY A 711 -5.86 -9.53 27.49
CA GLY A 711 -4.78 -10.50 27.68
C GLY A 711 -4.33 -11.24 26.42
N ARG A 712 -4.93 -10.99 25.24
CA ARG A 712 -4.44 -11.50 23.95
C ARG A 712 -3.57 -10.47 23.25
N LYS A 713 -2.54 -10.93 22.55
CA LYS A 713 -1.68 -10.08 21.71
C LYS A 713 -2.24 -9.81 20.31
N ASP A 714 -3.17 -10.65 19.85
CA ASP A 714 -3.67 -10.66 18.47
C ASP A 714 -4.94 -9.80 18.35
N PRO A 715 -4.99 -8.85 17.38
CA PRO A 715 -6.18 -8.07 17.12
C PRO A 715 -7.24 -8.81 16.30
N PHE A 716 -8.44 -8.23 16.35
CA PHE A 716 -9.58 -8.57 15.51
C PHE A 716 -9.94 -7.40 14.60
N ILE A 717 -10.43 -7.75 13.42
CA ILE A 717 -10.83 -6.78 12.40
C ILE A 717 -11.94 -5.84 12.92
N GLY A 718 -11.80 -4.56 12.60
CA GLY A 718 -12.76 -3.51 12.93
C GLY A 718 -13.99 -3.49 12.01
N MET A 719 -14.71 -2.36 12.03
CA MET A 719 -15.94 -2.16 11.25
C MET A 719 -15.65 -1.65 9.83
N ALA A 720 -16.49 -2.03 8.87
CA ALA A 720 -16.42 -1.55 7.48
C ALA A 720 -16.91 -0.10 7.30
N SER A 721 -17.69 0.43 8.25
CA SER A 721 -18.27 1.78 8.20
C SER A 721 -18.64 2.27 9.60
N PHE A 722 -18.82 3.59 9.76
CA PHE A 722 -19.36 4.18 10.98
C PHE A 722 -20.85 3.84 11.16
N TYR A 723 -21.33 3.95 12.39
CA TYR A 723 -22.76 3.88 12.68
C TYR A 723 -23.48 5.17 12.29
N THR A 724 -24.56 5.03 11.53
CA THR A 724 -25.55 6.10 11.34
C THR A 724 -26.81 5.75 12.14
N TYR A 725 -27.25 6.64 13.04
CA TYR A 725 -28.44 6.46 13.90
C TYR A 725 -29.79 6.50 13.13
N THR A 726 -29.83 6.09 11.86
CA THR A 726 -31.00 6.23 10.98
C THR A 726 -32.06 5.14 11.15
N SER A 727 -31.71 3.94 11.63
CA SER A 727 -32.65 2.99 12.24
C SER A 727 -31.92 1.87 13.00
N LEU A 728 -32.41 1.51 14.19
CA LEU A 728 -31.92 0.37 14.97
C LEU A 728 -32.24 -1.00 14.32
N ASP A 729 -33.23 -1.05 13.44
CA ASP A 729 -33.84 -2.30 12.97
C ASP A 729 -33.08 -3.05 11.85
N ASN A 730 -31.90 -2.58 11.41
CA ASN A 730 -31.16 -3.16 10.27
C ASN A 730 -29.63 -3.02 10.33
N LEU A 731 -29.05 -2.72 11.50
CA LEU A 731 -27.60 -2.64 11.67
C LEU A 731 -27.01 -4.02 11.98
N GLU A 732 -26.74 -4.82 10.94
CA GLU A 732 -25.65 -5.80 11.03
C GLU A 732 -24.32 -5.03 10.89
N PRO A 733 -23.50 -4.91 11.96
CA PRO A 733 -22.20 -4.25 11.88
C PRO A 733 -21.27 -5.11 11.02
N LYS A 734 -21.10 -4.71 9.75
CA LYS A 734 -20.23 -5.42 8.82
C LYS A 734 -18.78 -5.29 9.27
N ASN A 735 -18.13 -6.42 9.50
CA ASN A 735 -16.68 -6.49 9.64
C ASN A 735 -16.02 -5.85 8.40
N ALA A 736 -14.94 -5.09 8.59
CA ALA A 736 -14.08 -4.72 7.47
C ALA A 736 -13.55 -6.00 6.79
N PRO A 737 -13.30 -5.98 5.48
CA PRO A 737 -12.88 -7.19 4.77
C PRO A 737 -11.51 -7.67 5.25
N MET A 738 -11.39 -8.97 5.51
CA MET A 738 -10.12 -9.64 5.76
C MET A 738 -9.68 -10.37 4.50
N TYR A 739 -8.38 -10.48 4.26
CA TYR A 739 -7.81 -11.16 3.10
C TYR A 739 -6.66 -12.10 3.49
N ASN A 740 -6.45 -13.18 2.74
CA ASN A 740 -5.23 -13.98 2.81
C ASN A 740 -4.10 -13.39 1.93
N VAL A 741 -2.94 -14.05 1.84
CA VAL A 741 -1.81 -13.63 0.99
C VAL A 741 -2.12 -13.65 -0.52
N ARG A 742 -3.18 -14.35 -0.93
CA ARG A 742 -3.68 -14.43 -2.32
C ARG A 742 -4.77 -13.39 -2.63
N GLY A 743 -5.12 -12.52 -1.68
CA GLY A 743 -6.23 -11.59 -1.83
C GLY A 743 -7.62 -12.25 -1.86
N THR A 744 -7.74 -13.55 -1.51
CA THR A 744 -9.04 -14.18 -1.27
C THR A 744 -9.61 -13.61 0.03
N LYS A 745 -10.89 -13.20 0.03
CA LYS A 745 -11.57 -12.74 1.24
C LYS A 745 -11.66 -13.85 2.28
N GLN A 746 -11.61 -13.47 3.54
CA GLN A 746 -11.83 -14.31 4.70
C GLN A 746 -12.93 -13.70 5.58
N GLU A 747 -13.67 -14.56 6.26
CA GLU A 747 -14.57 -14.16 7.34
C GLU A 747 -13.87 -14.29 8.69
N LEU A 748 -14.23 -13.42 9.64
CA LEU A 748 -13.83 -13.56 11.03
C LEU A 748 -14.42 -14.86 11.60
N LYS A 749 -13.59 -15.68 12.25
CA LYS A 749 -14.03 -16.89 12.93
C LYS A 749 -14.38 -16.58 14.38
N GLU A 750 -15.45 -17.19 14.88
CA GLU A 750 -15.86 -17.10 16.28
C GLU A 750 -16.07 -18.52 16.83
N GLU A 751 -15.55 -18.81 18.03
CA GLU A 751 -15.76 -20.09 18.72
C GLU A 751 -16.10 -19.86 20.20
N MET A 752 -17.01 -20.66 20.74
CA MET A 752 -17.37 -20.60 22.16
C MET A 752 -16.26 -21.17 23.05
N SER A 753 -15.93 -20.44 24.11
CA SER A 753 -14.95 -20.84 25.12
C SER A 753 -15.42 -22.09 25.89
N ASN A 754 -14.50 -23.04 26.03
CA ASN A 754 -14.69 -24.31 26.74
C ASN A 754 -13.33 -24.83 27.27
N GLU A 755 -13.27 -26.08 27.76
CA GLU A 755 -12.05 -26.68 28.34
C GLU A 755 -10.83 -26.69 27.40
N SER A 756 -11.02 -26.77 26.07
CA SER A 756 -9.92 -26.71 25.10
C SER A 756 -9.72 -25.31 24.52
N THR A 757 -10.80 -24.63 24.11
CA THR A 757 -10.73 -23.33 23.44
C THR A 757 -10.43 -22.16 24.39
N GLY A 758 -10.82 -22.28 25.66
CA GLY A 758 -10.64 -21.26 26.69
C GLY A 758 -9.26 -21.28 27.34
N THR A 759 -8.19 -21.37 26.55
CA THR A 759 -6.81 -21.55 27.02
C THR A 759 -5.83 -20.61 26.30
N ILE A 760 -4.73 -20.24 26.98
CA ILE A 760 -3.65 -19.42 26.39
C ILE A 760 -3.05 -20.11 25.15
N GLU A 761 -2.83 -21.43 25.22
CA GLU A 761 -2.28 -22.22 24.12
C GLU A 761 -3.18 -22.14 22.88
N TYR A 762 -4.50 -22.36 23.04
CA TYR A 762 -5.45 -22.24 21.95
C TYR A 762 -5.49 -20.80 21.39
N ALA A 763 -5.50 -19.78 22.25
CA ALA A 763 -5.50 -18.38 21.82
C ALA A 763 -4.25 -17.99 20.99
N ILE A 764 -3.09 -18.62 21.25
CA ILE A 764 -1.86 -18.47 20.45
C ILE A 764 -1.97 -19.25 19.12
N LYS A 765 -2.50 -20.48 19.16
CA LYS A 765 -2.68 -21.32 17.96
C LYS A 765 -3.71 -20.75 16.97
N HIS A 766 -4.69 -20.01 17.47
CA HIS A 766 -5.84 -19.50 16.73
C HIS A 766 -5.95 -17.96 16.79
N PRO A 767 -4.97 -17.22 16.23
CA PRO A 767 -4.92 -15.75 16.35
C PRO A 767 -6.03 -15.03 15.55
N ASN A 768 -6.73 -15.72 14.66
CA ASN A 768 -7.89 -15.21 13.91
C ASN A 768 -9.25 -15.76 14.37
N VAL A 769 -9.30 -16.45 15.51
CA VAL A 769 -10.55 -16.91 16.14
C VAL A 769 -10.86 -16.02 17.34
N PHE A 770 -11.99 -15.34 17.30
CA PHE A 770 -12.55 -14.58 18.42
C PHE A 770 -13.20 -15.57 19.40
N ILE A 771 -12.69 -15.63 20.64
CA ILE A 771 -13.11 -16.63 21.63
C ILE A 771 -14.25 -16.06 22.47
N ARG A 772 -15.47 -16.54 22.26
CA ARG A 772 -16.69 -16.01 22.90
C ARG A 772 -16.96 -16.65 24.25
N ALA A 773 -17.35 -15.82 25.21
CA ALA A 773 -17.73 -16.26 26.55
C ALA A 773 -18.69 -15.26 27.19
N SER A 774 -19.40 -15.70 28.23
CA SER A 774 -20.29 -14.85 29.03
C SER A 774 -19.55 -13.92 30.00
N SER A 775 -18.22 -14.03 30.14
CA SER A 775 -17.41 -13.09 30.93
C SER A 775 -15.93 -13.09 30.52
N ASP A 776 -15.18 -14.13 30.88
CA ASP A 776 -13.77 -14.31 30.53
C ASP A 776 -13.63 -15.37 29.44
N TRP A 777 -12.81 -15.10 28.43
CA TRP A 777 -12.49 -16.07 27.38
C TRP A 777 -11.54 -17.16 27.90
N LEU A 778 -10.74 -16.85 28.93
CA LEU A 778 -9.77 -17.73 29.54
C LEU A 778 -10.38 -18.42 30.78
N TYR A 779 -10.32 -19.76 30.83
CA TYR A 779 -10.83 -20.58 31.94
C TYR A 779 -12.32 -20.36 32.27
N TYR A 780 -13.16 -20.37 31.22
CA TYR A 780 -14.62 -20.16 31.15
C TYR A 780 -15.56 -20.70 32.25
N LYS A 781 -15.08 -21.52 33.19
CA LYS A 781 -15.84 -22.10 34.31
C LYS A 781 -15.52 -21.47 35.68
N GLU A 782 -14.48 -20.64 35.78
CA GLU A 782 -13.98 -20.13 37.06
C GLU A 782 -14.00 -18.60 37.17
N MET A 783 -14.01 -18.10 38.41
CA MET A 783 -14.18 -16.67 38.75
C MET A 783 -12.87 -15.86 38.74
N PHE A 784 -11.76 -16.49 38.33
CA PHE A 784 -10.41 -15.95 38.46
C PHE A 784 -9.55 -16.36 37.24
N GLY A 785 -9.66 -15.64 36.13
CA GLY A 785 -8.72 -15.81 35.01
C GLY A 785 -7.31 -15.32 35.37
N ASN A 786 -6.31 -15.60 34.50
CA ASN A 786 -4.97 -15.04 34.68
C ASN A 786 -5.00 -13.52 34.47
N GLN A 787 -4.80 -12.75 35.55
CA GLN A 787 -4.88 -11.29 35.54
C GLN A 787 -3.56 -10.59 35.18
N TYR A 788 -2.50 -11.35 34.87
CA TYR A 788 -1.15 -10.83 34.61
C TYR A 788 -0.83 -10.75 33.12
N LEU A 789 -1.75 -11.14 32.21
CA LEU A 789 -1.42 -11.34 30.80
C LEU A 789 -0.90 -10.10 30.09
N TRP A 790 -1.43 -8.92 30.39
CA TRP A 790 -0.96 -7.63 29.86
C TRP A 790 -0.15 -6.79 30.86
N GLY A 791 -0.08 -7.18 32.13
CA GLY A 791 0.70 -6.50 33.18
C GLY A 791 -0.11 -6.02 34.39
N ASN A 792 0.55 -5.17 35.19
CA ASN A 792 0.11 -4.39 36.36
C ASN A 792 -0.58 -5.10 37.56
N ASN A 793 -1.11 -6.32 37.42
CA ASN A 793 -1.52 -7.13 38.58
C ASN A 793 -0.29 -7.66 39.36
N PRO A 794 -0.35 -7.81 40.69
CA PRO A 794 -1.47 -7.50 41.58
C PRO A 794 -1.41 -6.05 42.09
N TYR A 795 -0.37 -5.29 41.73
CA TYR A 795 -0.07 -3.97 42.26
C TYR A 795 -1.19 -2.95 42.03
N SER A 796 -1.89 -3.02 40.89
CA SER A 796 -3.02 -2.14 40.54
C SER A 796 -4.42 -2.73 40.79
N ARG A 797 -4.57 -3.82 41.55
CA ARG A 797 -5.89 -4.40 41.88
C ARG A 797 -6.75 -3.34 42.60
N TYR A 798 -7.86 -2.93 41.98
CA TYR A 798 -8.75 -1.85 42.46
C TYR A 798 -8.09 -0.46 42.61
N LYS A 799 -6.97 -0.15 41.93
CA LYS A 799 -6.27 1.14 42.10
C LYS A 799 -6.22 1.97 40.83
N MET A 800 -6.52 3.26 40.99
CA MET A 800 -6.24 4.35 40.05
C MET A 800 -5.19 5.33 40.62
N VAL A 801 -4.53 4.96 41.72
CA VAL A 801 -3.61 5.81 42.50
C VAL A 801 -2.45 4.96 43.00
N ASP A 802 -1.27 5.58 43.15
CA ASP A 802 -0.01 4.93 43.53
C ASP A 802 0.24 3.59 42.78
N ILE A 803 -0.06 3.55 41.47
CA ILE A 803 0.05 2.32 40.67
C ILE A 803 1.46 2.08 40.13
N GLU A 804 1.89 0.82 40.17
CA GLU A 804 3.10 0.35 39.50
C GLU A 804 2.75 -0.21 38.12
N THR A 805 3.69 -0.10 37.16
CA THR A 805 3.44 -0.45 35.76
C THR A 805 4.51 -1.37 35.18
N MET A 806 4.09 -2.49 34.58
CA MET A 806 4.95 -3.52 33.98
C MET A 806 4.40 -3.98 32.63
N LYS A 807 5.29 -4.29 31.68
CA LYS A 807 4.94 -4.94 30.40
C LYS A 807 5.20 -6.45 30.49
N THR A 808 4.44 -7.23 29.73
CA THR A 808 4.51 -8.70 29.71
C THR A 808 4.63 -9.24 28.28
N ILE A 809 4.81 -10.56 28.16
CA ILE A 809 4.99 -11.20 26.85
C ILE A 809 3.74 -11.17 25.95
N TYR A 810 2.52 -10.98 26.49
CA TYR A 810 1.28 -10.90 25.70
C TYR A 810 0.77 -9.46 25.50
N ASP A 811 1.44 -8.45 26.06
CA ASP A 811 1.12 -7.05 25.77
C ASP A 811 1.28 -6.79 24.26
N PRO A 812 0.21 -6.34 23.55
CA PRO A 812 0.18 -6.18 22.10
C PRO A 812 0.97 -4.97 21.59
N CYS A 813 1.36 -4.03 22.46
CA CYS A 813 1.97 -2.78 22.02
C CYS A 813 3.37 -2.99 21.42
N PRO A 814 3.83 -2.09 20.52
CA PRO A 814 5.16 -2.15 19.93
C PRO A 814 6.31 -2.04 20.94
N ALA A 815 7.54 -2.23 20.46
CA ALA A 815 8.75 -2.06 21.25
C ALA A 815 8.85 -0.65 21.87
N GLY A 816 9.22 -0.56 23.14
CA GLY A 816 9.28 0.70 23.90
C GLY A 816 7.92 1.32 24.25
N TYR A 817 6.82 0.58 24.10
CA TYR A 817 5.46 0.95 24.54
C TYR A 817 4.79 -0.19 25.32
N LYS A 818 3.78 0.10 26.12
CA LYS A 818 2.91 -0.87 26.82
C LYS A 818 1.46 -0.40 26.84
N ILE A 819 0.53 -1.28 27.22
CA ILE A 819 -0.88 -0.89 27.39
C ILE A 819 -1.03 0.21 28.43
N SER A 820 -1.94 1.14 28.14
CA SER A 820 -2.36 2.20 29.06
C SER A 820 -2.68 1.68 30.47
N PRO A 821 -1.99 2.17 31.51
CA PRO A 821 -2.30 1.82 32.89
C PRO A 821 -3.55 2.57 33.38
N PRO A 822 -4.22 2.10 34.44
CA PRO A 822 -5.55 2.60 34.80
C PRO A 822 -5.67 4.12 35.04
N ASP A 823 -4.64 4.77 35.57
CA ASP A 823 -4.68 6.20 35.93
C ASP A 823 -4.37 7.16 34.76
N VAL A 824 -3.98 6.67 33.57
CA VAL A 824 -3.54 7.54 32.46
C VAL A 824 -4.59 8.54 32.02
N TYR A 825 -5.86 8.11 31.97
CA TYR A 825 -7.00 8.96 31.61
C TYR A 825 -7.44 9.89 32.74
N GLY A 826 -6.84 9.74 33.93
CA GLY A 826 -6.86 10.76 34.98
C GLY A 826 -6.38 12.12 34.48
N ALA A 827 -5.47 12.16 33.49
CA ALA A 827 -4.97 13.39 32.86
C ALA A 827 -6.04 14.35 32.30
N PHE A 828 -7.27 13.87 32.10
CA PHE A 828 -8.42 14.64 31.60
C PHE A 828 -9.39 15.12 32.69
N LEU A 829 -9.16 14.77 33.96
CA LEU A 829 -10.04 15.09 35.08
C LEU A 829 -9.82 16.50 35.63
N LYS A 830 -10.91 17.11 36.10
CA LYS A 830 -10.95 18.37 36.86
C LYS A 830 -11.42 18.19 38.31
N GLU A 831 -12.18 17.13 38.60
CA GLU A 831 -12.67 16.78 39.94
C GLU A 831 -12.06 15.43 40.40
N PRO A 832 -11.92 15.19 41.73
CA PRO A 832 -11.67 13.86 42.29
C PRO A 832 -12.74 12.83 41.90
N ILE A 833 -12.37 11.55 41.86
CA ILE A 833 -13.22 10.42 41.44
C ILE A 833 -13.30 9.28 42.46
N ILE A 834 -12.41 9.24 43.46
CA ILE A 834 -12.42 8.26 44.55
C ILE A 834 -13.58 8.58 45.50
N MET A 835 -14.47 7.60 45.67
CA MET A 835 -15.61 7.69 46.57
C MET A 835 -15.24 7.22 47.98
N TYR A 836 -14.53 6.09 48.08
CA TYR A 836 -14.00 5.54 49.33
C TYR A 836 -12.82 4.59 49.06
N SER A 837 -12.15 4.17 50.14
CA SER A 837 -11.00 3.25 50.08
C SER A 837 -11.38 1.90 50.70
N LEU A 838 -10.81 0.82 50.17
CA LEU A 838 -10.94 -0.55 50.66
C LEU A 838 -9.78 -0.86 51.60
N THR A 839 -10.03 -1.60 52.68
CA THR A 839 -9.02 -1.97 53.68
C THR A 839 -8.96 -3.49 53.90
N ASP A 840 -7.81 -4.01 54.32
CA ASP A 840 -7.57 -5.43 54.58
C ASP A 840 -8.16 -5.93 55.90
N ASP A 841 -8.21 -5.07 56.93
CA ASP A 841 -8.83 -5.35 58.22
C ASP A 841 -9.53 -4.11 58.84
N ASP A 842 -10.24 -4.32 59.96
CA ASP A 842 -10.98 -3.30 60.72
C ASP A 842 -10.19 -2.63 61.87
N PHE A 843 -8.98 -3.11 62.20
CA PHE A 843 -8.24 -2.78 63.44
C PHE A 843 -6.91 -2.05 63.21
N THR A 844 -6.25 -2.34 62.09
CA THR A 844 -5.01 -1.79 61.54
C THR A 844 -5.13 -1.59 60.02
N PRO A 845 -6.17 -0.88 59.53
CA PRO A 845 -6.53 -0.86 58.12
C PRO A 845 -5.42 -0.33 57.20
N ASN A 846 -4.84 -1.21 56.39
CA ASN A 846 -4.03 -0.83 55.24
C ASN A 846 -4.95 -0.65 54.03
N ILE A 847 -4.73 0.42 53.24
CA ILE A 847 -5.50 0.63 52.02
C ILE A 847 -5.06 -0.38 50.96
N ILE A 848 -5.95 -1.32 50.62
CA ILE A 848 -5.73 -2.35 49.59
C ILE A 848 -6.29 -1.97 48.23
N GLY A 849 -7.11 -0.93 48.16
CA GLY A 849 -7.74 -0.49 46.92
C GLY A 849 -8.65 0.72 47.11
N HIS A 850 -9.26 1.18 46.03
CA HIS A 850 -10.21 2.28 46.02
C HIS A 850 -11.46 1.91 45.21
N VAL A 851 -12.57 2.57 45.50
CA VAL A 851 -13.80 2.47 44.72
C VAL A 851 -14.14 3.87 44.22
N GLY A 852 -14.47 3.97 42.94
CA GLY A 852 -14.77 5.25 42.31
C GLY A 852 -15.20 5.13 40.86
N GLU A 853 -15.56 6.27 40.30
CA GLU A 853 -16.11 6.40 38.95
C GLU A 853 -15.70 7.73 38.31
N MET A 854 -15.14 7.65 37.11
CA MET A 854 -15.12 8.78 36.19
C MET A 854 -16.49 8.87 35.52
N LYS A 855 -17.12 10.04 35.56
CA LYS A 855 -18.36 10.35 34.82
C LYS A 855 -18.20 11.70 34.13
N ALA A 856 -19.08 12.02 33.16
CA ALA A 856 -18.99 13.24 32.35
C ALA A 856 -18.68 14.54 33.12
N LYS A 857 -19.24 14.72 34.32
CA LYS A 857 -18.96 15.88 35.20
C LYS A 857 -17.51 15.98 35.68
N SER A 858 -16.80 14.86 35.84
CA SER A 858 -15.47 14.77 36.45
C SER A 858 -14.35 15.28 35.53
N PHE A 859 -14.63 15.43 34.24
CA PHE A 859 -13.67 15.81 33.19
C PHE A 859 -13.75 17.30 32.84
N TYR A 860 -12.68 17.84 32.24
CA TYR A 860 -12.80 19.05 31.40
C TYR A 860 -13.78 18.77 30.24
N THR A 861 -14.55 19.78 29.82
CA THR A 861 -15.60 19.58 28.81
C THR A 861 -15.00 19.17 27.47
N PRO A 862 -15.27 17.96 26.93
CA PRO A 862 -14.68 17.52 25.67
C PRO A 862 -15.22 18.31 24.48
N SER A 863 -14.44 18.38 23.39
CA SER A 863 -14.89 18.92 22.10
C SER A 863 -15.24 17.77 21.17
N PHE A 864 -16.53 17.53 20.98
CA PHE A 864 -17.06 16.49 20.09
C PHE A 864 -16.89 16.83 18.61
N THR A 865 -16.74 15.79 17.80
CA THR A 865 -16.71 15.81 16.33
C THR A 865 -17.86 14.94 15.80
N GLU A 866 -17.90 14.57 14.52
CA GLU A 866 -19.02 13.78 13.98
C GLU A 866 -19.04 12.35 14.54
N TYR A 867 -17.86 11.74 14.69
CA TYR A 867 -17.69 10.36 15.14
C TYR A 867 -16.77 10.23 16.37
N GLY A 868 -16.33 11.32 17.00
CA GLY A 868 -15.37 11.26 18.10
C GLY A 868 -15.37 12.47 19.03
N ALA A 869 -14.31 12.58 19.84
CA ALA A 869 -14.15 13.65 20.81
C ALA A 869 -12.67 13.93 21.12
N TYR A 870 -12.36 15.21 21.32
CA TYR A 870 -11.11 15.66 21.92
C TYR A 870 -11.26 15.84 23.43
N PHE A 871 -10.43 15.16 24.21
CA PHE A 871 -10.31 15.32 25.66
C PHE A 871 -9.10 16.18 26.01
N TYR A 872 -9.28 17.16 26.90
CA TYR A 872 -8.28 18.16 27.24
C TYR A 872 -7.46 17.77 28.48
N CYS A 873 -6.14 17.98 28.43
CA CYS A 873 -5.24 17.76 29.55
C CYS A 873 -4.83 19.09 30.22
N GLY A 874 -5.06 19.20 31.53
CA GLY A 874 -4.58 20.32 32.36
C GLY A 874 -5.40 21.62 32.28
N GLY A 875 -6.59 21.63 31.68
CA GLY A 875 -7.48 22.79 31.67
C GLY A 875 -8.52 22.80 30.55
N GLU A 876 -9.63 23.51 30.76
CA GLU A 876 -10.61 23.80 29.71
C GLU A 876 -9.93 24.51 28.52
N ASN A 877 -10.16 24.03 27.30
CA ASN A 877 -9.52 24.53 26.07
C ASN A 877 -7.99 24.42 26.01
N SER A 878 -7.38 23.49 26.76
CA SER A 878 -5.94 23.22 26.66
C SER A 878 -5.51 22.89 25.22
N ALA A 879 -4.34 23.38 24.80
CA ALA A 879 -3.74 22.97 23.53
C ALA A 879 -3.31 21.50 23.54
N ARG A 880 -3.07 20.92 24.73
CA ARG A 880 -2.80 19.49 24.92
C ARG A 880 -4.12 18.75 25.00
N LYS A 881 -4.44 18.01 23.94
CA LYS A 881 -5.69 17.22 23.82
C LYS A 881 -5.43 15.91 23.08
N VAL A 882 -6.16 14.86 23.44
CA VAL A 882 -6.13 13.55 22.78
C VAL A 882 -7.46 13.32 22.06
N TYR A 883 -7.41 12.73 20.88
CA TYR A 883 -8.59 12.40 20.08
C TYR A 883 -8.95 10.91 20.23
N PHE A 884 -10.23 10.65 20.50
CA PHE A 884 -10.82 9.32 20.58
C PHE A 884 -12.00 9.24 19.61
N ILE A 885 -12.15 8.11 18.93
CA ILE A 885 -13.14 7.93 17.87
C ILE A 885 -14.03 6.71 18.13
N SER A 886 -15.30 6.81 17.76
CA SER A 886 -16.31 5.76 17.87
C SER A 886 -15.98 4.63 16.87
N ALA A 887 -15.14 3.71 17.33
CA ALA A 887 -14.62 2.57 16.59
C ALA A 887 -15.44 1.29 16.80
N GLY A 888 -16.37 1.31 17.76
CA GLY A 888 -17.22 0.20 18.14
C GLY A 888 -16.51 -0.85 19.01
N ILE A 889 -17.27 -1.51 19.89
CA ILE A 889 -16.80 -2.65 20.70
C ILE A 889 -17.48 -3.94 20.27
N ARG A 890 -16.71 -4.99 19.99
CA ARG A 890 -17.26 -6.33 19.68
C ARG A 890 -17.52 -7.08 20.97
N LEU A 891 -18.78 -7.26 21.31
CA LEU A 891 -19.19 -7.98 22.52
C LEU A 891 -19.02 -9.49 22.37
N ALA A 892 -18.84 -10.18 23.49
CA ALA A 892 -18.58 -11.62 23.53
C ALA A 892 -19.84 -12.48 23.68
N ASP A 893 -20.86 -11.94 24.36
CA ASP A 893 -22.08 -12.62 24.77
C ASP A 893 -23.23 -12.45 23.75
N VAL A 894 -23.30 -11.30 23.06
CA VAL A 894 -24.27 -11.00 21.99
C VAL A 894 -23.60 -10.93 20.61
N TYR A 895 -24.37 -11.13 19.53
CA TYR A 895 -23.92 -11.01 18.13
C TYR A 895 -23.93 -9.55 17.64
N GLU A 896 -23.54 -8.61 18.51
CA GLU A 896 -23.65 -7.19 18.27
C GLU A 896 -22.33 -6.48 18.56
N VAL A 897 -21.91 -5.63 17.63
CA VAL A 897 -20.90 -4.59 17.90
C VAL A 897 -21.69 -3.37 18.37
N GLN A 898 -21.31 -2.77 19.51
CA GLN A 898 -21.98 -1.57 20.01
C GLN A 898 -21.25 -0.30 19.54
N PRO A 899 -21.98 0.78 19.20
CA PRO A 899 -21.39 2.09 18.91
C PRO A 899 -20.74 2.71 20.15
N GLY A 900 -19.63 3.40 19.95
CA GLY A 900 -18.85 4.06 21.00
C GLY A 900 -17.35 3.87 20.81
N TYR A 901 -16.57 4.52 21.67
CA TYR A 901 -15.16 4.21 21.89
C TYR A 901 -15.03 3.46 23.21
N THR A 902 -14.26 2.37 23.24
CA THR A 902 -13.97 1.65 24.49
C THR A 902 -12.52 1.19 24.49
N ALA A 903 -11.66 1.84 25.28
CA ALA A 903 -10.28 1.42 25.46
C ALA A 903 -10.15 0.43 26.62
N HIS A 904 -9.55 -0.74 26.37
CA HIS A 904 -9.09 -1.61 27.46
C HIS A 904 -7.82 -1.04 28.12
N LEU A 905 -7.76 -1.15 29.45
CA LEU A 905 -6.61 -0.80 30.27
C LEU A 905 -5.97 -2.08 30.84
N SER A 906 -4.73 -1.98 31.32
CA SER A 906 -4.03 -3.10 31.97
C SER A 906 -4.52 -3.40 33.40
N GLY A 907 -5.68 -2.85 33.80
CA GLY A 907 -6.29 -3.05 35.11
C GLY A 907 -7.54 -3.92 35.08
N THR A 908 -7.86 -4.52 36.23
CA THR A 908 -8.93 -5.51 36.40
C THR A 908 -9.71 -5.21 37.67
N MET A 909 -11.01 -5.47 37.70
CA MET A 909 -11.87 -5.20 38.87
C MET A 909 -12.77 -6.39 39.23
N THR A 910 -13.59 -6.22 40.27
CA THR A 910 -14.65 -7.17 40.64
C THR A 910 -15.80 -7.13 39.63
N SER A 911 -16.43 -8.28 39.43
CA SER A 911 -17.54 -8.47 38.49
C SER A 911 -18.83 -7.75 38.93
N ILE A 912 -19.75 -7.58 37.97
CA ILE A 912 -21.09 -6.97 38.08
C ILE A 912 -22.02 -7.67 39.13
N PHE A 913 -21.53 -8.74 39.77
CA PHE A 913 -22.27 -9.53 40.76
C PHE A 913 -21.50 -9.71 42.09
N GLY A 914 -20.36 -9.04 42.27
CA GLY A 914 -19.60 -9.01 43.53
C GLY A 914 -18.71 -10.24 43.84
N ASP A 915 -18.80 -11.33 43.07
CA ASP A 915 -18.24 -12.64 43.44
C ASP A 915 -16.86 -13.01 42.81
N GLY A 916 -16.30 -12.23 41.88
CA GLY A 916 -15.05 -12.63 41.17
C GLY A 916 -14.39 -11.55 40.31
N MET A 917 -13.30 -11.86 39.60
CA MET A 917 -12.49 -10.92 38.80
C MET A 917 -12.49 -11.25 37.28
N ASN A 918 -13.65 -11.13 36.63
CA ASN A 918 -13.81 -11.46 35.20
C ASN A 918 -14.03 -10.21 34.30
N THR A 919 -13.84 -9.00 34.84
CA THR A 919 -14.03 -7.72 34.12
C THR A 919 -12.75 -6.88 34.06
N VAL A 920 -12.61 -6.14 32.97
CA VAL A 920 -11.47 -5.25 32.67
C VAL A 920 -11.86 -3.79 32.97
N MET A 921 -10.89 -3.01 33.46
CA MET A 921 -11.00 -1.56 33.52
C MET A 921 -10.99 -0.99 32.10
N SER A 922 -12.05 -0.28 31.72
CA SER A 922 -12.18 0.36 30.43
C SER A 922 -12.39 1.86 30.55
N PHE A 923 -12.02 2.61 29.53
CA PHE A 923 -12.44 3.99 29.34
C PHE A 923 -13.37 4.07 28.13
N THR A 924 -14.63 4.37 28.41
CA THR A 924 -15.74 4.25 27.46
C THR A 924 -16.35 5.61 27.15
N ILE A 925 -16.63 5.88 25.87
CA ILE A 925 -17.41 7.01 25.37
C ILE A 925 -18.57 6.42 24.56
N ALA A 926 -19.73 6.28 25.19
CA ALA A 926 -20.92 5.68 24.58
C ALA A 926 -21.75 6.69 23.77
N THR A 927 -21.90 7.92 24.29
CA THR A 927 -22.58 9.03 23.62
C THR A 927 -21.95 10.37 24.01
N HIS A 928 -22.39 11.46 23.36
CA HIS A 928 -21.93 12.83 23.63
C HIS A 928 -22.03 13.25 25.11
N ASP A 929 -23.01 12.73 25.87
CA ASP A 929 -23.21 13.03 27.29
C ASP A 929 -22.85 11.85 28.22
N SER A 930 -22.37 10.72 27.67
CA SER A 930 -22.11 9.49 28.41
C SER A 930 -20.72 8.95 28.12
N PHE A 931 -19.78 9.32 28.99
CA PHE A 931 -18.42 8.80 29.03
C PHE A 931 -17.99 8.52 30.46
N TYR A 932 -17.35 7.37 30.67
CA TYR A 932 -17.12 6.81 32.00
C TYR A 932 -15.95 5.81 32.06
N CYS A 933 -15.52 5.54 33.29
CA CYS A 933 -14.62 4.47 33.69
C CYS A 933 -14.91 4.16 35.17
N SER A 934 -15.06 2.90 35.57
CA SER A 934 -15.20 2.55 37.00
C SER A 934 -14.08 1.63 37.48
N PHE A 935 -13.98 1.49 38.80
CA PHE A 935 -13.04 0.60 39.47
C PHE A 935 -13.54 0.23 40.87
N GLY A 936 -13.06 -0.91 41.39
CA GLY A 936 -13.39 -1.37 42.74
C GLY A 936 -14.78 -2.01 42.92
N GLY A 937 -15.46 -2.38 41.83
CA GLY A 937 -16.74 -3.09 41.88
C GLY A 937 -17.99 -2.21 41.85
N VAL A 938 -17.94 -1.08 41.15
CA VAL A 938 -19.14 -0.29 40.82
C VAL A 938 -19.82 -0.92 39.60
N ASP A 939 -21.02 -1.46 39.80
CA ASP A 939 -21.78 -2.18 38.79
C ASP A 939 -22.11 -1.33 37.55
N GLY A 940 -22.09 -1.97 36.37
CA GLY A 940 -22.65 -1.44 35.13
C GLY A 940 -21.77 -0.48 34.33
N LEU A 941 -20.47 -0.36 34.65
CA LEU A 941 -19.51 0.55 34.00
C LEU A 941 -18.17 -0.14 33.62
N SER A 942 -18.19 -1.47 33.44
CA SER A 942 -17.02 -2.32 33.20
C SER A 942 -17.23 -3.28 32.04
N GLU A 943 -16.17 -3.60 31.28
CA GLU A 943 -16.26 -4.52 30.14
C GLU A 943 -15.91 -5.97 30.48
N LEU A 944 -16.44 -6.90 29.68
CA LEU A 944 -16.10 -8.32 29.72
C LEU A 944 -14.71 -8.54 29.12
N ARG A 945 -13.87 -9.35 29.79
CA ARG A 945 -12.52 -9.68 29.27
C ARG A 945 -12.55 -10.38 27.91
N ALA A 946 -13.66 -11.05 27.59
CA ALA A 946 -13.90 -11.68 26.29
C ALA A 946 -14.31 -10.70 25.16
N SER A 947 -14.75 -9.48 25.45
CA SER A 947 -15.04 -8.49 24.40
C SER A 947 -13.75 -8.06 23.71
N ALA A 948 -13.81 -7.63 22.44
CA ALA A 948 -12.67 -7.01 21.74
C ALA A 948 -12.88 -5.50 21.61
N ALA A 949 -11.98 -4.73 22.23
CA ALA A 949 -12.06 -3.27 22.36
C ALA A 949 -10.73 -2.60 22.01
N GLN A 950 -10.69 -1.28 21.86
CA GLN A 950 -9.50 -0.55 21.43
C GLN A 950 -8.37 -0.66 22.46
N VAL A 951 -7.11 -0.53 21.99
CA VAL A 951 -5.93 -0.42 22.84
C VAL A 951 -5.16 0.83 22.48
N ARG A 952 -4.97 1.71 23.46
CA ARG A 952 -4.12 2.89 23.35
C ARG A 952 -2.83 2.66 24.12
N CYS A 953 -1.69 2.70 23.44
CA CYS A 953 -0.40 2.42 24.05
C CYS A 953 0.25 3.68 24.66
N VAL A 954 0.97 3.51 25.76
CA VAL A 954 1.85 4.52 26.37
C VAL A 954 3.32 4.09 26.27
N ARG A 955 4.27 5.02 26.33
CA ARG A 955 5.70 4.69 26.40
C ARG A 955 6.03 3.88 27.67
N ASP A 956 6.99 2.97 27.52
CA ASP A 956 7.57 2.22 28.62
C ASP A 956 8.78 3.01 29.18
N GLU A 957 8.50 3.88 30.15
CA GLU A 957 9.45 4.75 30.87
C GLU A 957 9.29 4.61 32.41
#